data_AF-A0AAP0PN16-F1
#
_entry.id   AF-A0AAP0PN16-F1
#
_cell.length_a   1.000
_cell.length_b   1.000
_cell.length_c   1.000
_cell.angle_alpha   90.00
_cell.angle_beta   90.00
_cell.angle_gamma   90.00
#
_symmetry.space_group_name_H-M   'P 1'
#
loop_
_entity.id
_entity.type
_entity.pdbx_description
1 polymer ?
#
loop_
_entity_poly.entity_id
_entity_poly.type
_entity_poly.pdbx_seq_one_letter_code
_entity_poly.pdbx_strand_id
1 'polypeptide(L)'
;MSSLMDSAVVVKVISNNINKHYMNMNHGDYEMIRWFEEMAENAARVQAQTLRRIIELNRGTDYLKKWLGDINVEEMLETSTDDELQSIYTSLVPLSSHSDIEPYLQRIADGDSSPLLTQEPITTLSLSSGTTEGRQKYVPFTRHSSQTTLQTFRLAAAYRSRVYPIKPGGRILEFIYSSKTFKTKGGLTVGTATSHYFASEEFKIKQRKTKSFTCSPQEVISGGDYKQSTYCHLLLGLVFTDQVEFITSTFAYSLVQAFTSFEELWEDICEDIREGTLNSKRVTLPKMRKAVLEILSPNPSLSSRIEEKCKMLEASNWALLIPTLWPNAKYMYSISTGSMQPYLKKLKHYAGDLAIVCADYGSTESWIGVNIDPCNPPEKVTFSVVPTFSYFEFIPLYRTKEQSGGYAIDDFIEGEAVPLSQVEVGQPYEVVLTTYTGLYRYRLGDVVEVADFYKATPKLNFICRRKLILTVNIDKNTERDLQLVVEKGSQLLMRQCKAEIVDFTSHANVAHQPGHYVIYWEIKGEAEERVLGECCSEMDWSFVDHGYVVSRRTKSIGPLELCIVERGTFKKILDYYVGNGAAMSQFKTPRVDVKLMMTPEHVCLFHCAIGEVQVRVGLTWRGKVHVVGGFAERSGSDPNPYGGLERSSAEAFDPNKHGSKWDLMVNMWRLDVPPNQIVVVGDRLLSSGDCLNAWKGHVEEYDANMKIWNVIERSSVEGTKGRDGPITMMMMISGKEETSYQRLYMTMAAIGTQLYFLAGYKVNNERRVSVVHVFDTLASDNAWRSYQVSEDQEEEDDDEGEEMMSCERELCGHCCVVQL
;
A
#
# COMPACT_ATOMS: atom_id res chain seq x y z
N MET A 1 -35.40 -14.87 61.69
CA MET A 1 -33.99 -14.83 62.12
C MET A 1 -33.11 -15.91 61.45
N SER A 2 -33.51 -16.47 60.29
CA SER A 2 -32.65 -17.32 59.45
C SER A 2 -32.43 -16.78 58.02
N SER A 3 -32.93 -15.58 57.67
CA SER A 3 -32.78 -14.98 56.33
C SER A 3 -31.71 -13.88 56.24
N LEU A 4 -30.93 -13.68 57.30
CA LEU A 4 -29.86 -12.66 57.37
C LEU A 4 -28.44 -13.26 57.32
N MET A 5 -28.30 -14.60 57.35
CA MET A 5 -27.00 -15.27 57.27
C MET A 5 -26.58 -15.66 55.84
N ASP A 6 -27.51 -15.80 54.90
CA ASP A 6 -27.17 -16.15 53.51
C ASP A 6 -26.60 -14.96 52.71
N SER A 7 -26.99 -13.73 53.02
CA SER A 7 -26.48 -12.53 52.34
C SER A 7 -25.00 -12.25 52.68
N ALA A 8 -24.54 -12.66 53.87
CA ALA A 8 -23.15 -12.47 54.29
C ALA A 8 -22.18 -13.47 53.64
N VAL A 9 -22.67 -14.65 53.23
CA VAL A 9 -21.86 -15.65 52.50
C VAL A 9 -21.73 -15.28 51.03
N VAL A 10 -22.77 -14.71 50.41
CA VAL A 10 -22.74 -14.27 49.00
C VAL A 10 -21.82 -13.06 48.79
N VAL A 11 -21.78 -12.10 49.73
CA VAL A 11 -20.85 -10.95 49.64
C VAL A 11 -19.38 -11.39 49.83
N LYS A 12 -19.11 -12.42 50.64
CA LYS A 12 -17.76 -12.94 50.83
C LYS A 12 -17.27 -13.80 49.66
N VAL A 13 -18.17 -14.48 48.94
CA VAL A 13 -17.84 -15.24 47.72
C VAL A 13 -17.61 -14.32 46.52
N ILE A 14 -18.37 -13.23 46.39
CA ILE A 14 -18.14 -12.22 45.32
C ILE A 14 -16.86 -11.42 45.60
N SER A 15 -16.57 -11.05 46.85
CA SER A 15 -15.32 -10.39 47.20
C SER A 15 -14.08 -11.29 47.09
N ASN A 16 -14.22 -12.61 47.24
CA ASN A 16 -13.11 -13.56 47.05
C ASN A 16 -12.84 -13.91 45.57
N ASN A 17 -13.82 -13.77 44.67
CA ASN A 17 -13.59 -13.95 43.23
C ASN A 17 -13.00 -12.70 42.56
N ILE A 18 -13.36 -11.50 43.02
CA ILE A 18 -12.71 -10.26 42.57
C ILE A 18 -11.25 -10.24 43.06
N ASN A 19 -10.97 -10.61 44.32
CA ASN A 19 -9.61 -10.64 44.84
C ASN A 19 -8.68 -11.70 44.21
N LYS A 20 -9.19 -12.81 43.66
CA LYS A 20 -8.30 -13.81 43.01
C LYS A 20 -7.73 -13.35 41.67
N HIS A 21 -8.39 -12.44 40.94
CA HIS A 21 -7.87 -11.90 39.68
C HIS A 21 -6.80 -10.82 39.86
N TYR A 22 -6.79 -10.13 41.01
CA TYR A 22 -5.82 -9.05 41.28
C TYR A 22 -4.53 -9.52 41.97
N MET A 23 -4.51 -10.70 42.60
CA MET A 23 -3.37 -11.17 43.42
C MET A 23 -2.12 -11.58 42.63
N ASN A 24 -2.20 -11.70 41.29
CA ASN A 24 -1.08 -12.05 40.42
C ASN A 24 -0.66 -10.93 39.45
N MET A 25 -1.25 -9.73 39.54
CA MET A 25 -0.92 -8.61 38.66
C MET A 25 0.29 -7.81 39.18
N ASN A 26 1.15 -7.37 38.28
CA ASN A 26 2.17 -6.38 38.61
C ASN A 26 1.49 -5.10 39.12
N HIS A 27 1.98 -4.54 40.23
CA HIS A 27 1.41 -3.34 40.86
C HIS A 27 1.25 -2.16 39.87
N GLY A 28 2.19 -2.03 38.93
CA GLY A 28 2.11 -0.99 37.89
C GLY A 28 0.99 -1.19 36.86
N ASP A 29 0.58 -2.43 36.59
CA ASP A 29 -0.52 -2.75 35.66
C ASP A 29 -1.86 -2.52 36.34
N TYR A 30 -1.95 -2.87 37.63
CA TYR A 30 -3.13 -2.58 38.46
C TYR A 30 -3.43 -1.08 38.53
N GLU A 31 -2.44 -0.25 38.84
CA GLU A 31 -2.62 1.21 38.91
C GLU A 31 -3.05 1.80 37.57
N MET A 32 -2.54 1.31 36.44
CA MET A 32 -2.96 1.78 35.11
C MET A 32 -4.43 1.46 34.82
N ILE A 33 -4.88 0.26 35.16
CA ILE A 33 -6.27 -0.14 34.92
C ILE A 33 -7.20 0.61 35.89
N ARG A 34 -6.83 0.74 37.16
CA ARG A 34 -7.58 1.52 38.16
C ARG A 34 -7.74 2.97 37.71
N TRP A 35 -6.66 3.60 37.25
CA TRP A 35 -6.72 4.96 36.69
C TRP A 35 -7.72 5.04 35.53
N PHE A 36 -7.67 4.11 34.58
CA PHE A 36 -8.60 4.13 33.45
C PHE A 36 -10.06 3.89 33.88
N GLU A 37 -10.30 2.98 34.83
CA GLU A 37 -11.63 2.73 35.39
C GLU A 37 -12.20 3.99 36.07
N GLU A 38 -11.39 4.72 36.85
CA GLU A 38 -11.78 5.99 37.48
C GLU A 38 -12.13 7.08 36.44
N MET A 39 -11.35 7.17 35.36
CA MET A 39 -11.61 8.11 34.26
C MET A 39 -12.87 7.70 33.47
N ALA A 40 -13.05 6.41 33.19
CA ALA A 40 -14.18 5.87 32.44
C ALA A 40 -15.50 5.96 33.21
N GLU A 41 -15.48 5.86 34.54
CA GLU A 41 -16.66 6.04 35.39
C GLU A 41 -17.17 7.50 35.39
N ASN A 42 -16.28 8.46 35.18
CA ASN A 42 -16.60 9.89 35.16
C ASN A 42 -16.40 10.52 33.78
N ALA A 43 -16.58 9.75 32.70
CA ALA A 43 -16.16 10.12 31.35
C ALA A 43 -16.68 11.50 30.89
N ALA A 44 -17.94 11.84 31.16
CA ALA A 44 -18.54 13.13 30.82
C ALA A 44 -17.81 14.31 31.49
N ARG A 45 -17.59 14.22 32.80
CA ARG A 45 -16.86 15.23 33.58
C ARG A 45 -15.41 15.33 33.13
N VAL A 46 -14.76 14.19 32.87
CA VAL A 46 -13.37 14.15 32.39
C VAL A 46 -13.25 14.82 31.02
N GLN A 47 -14.22 14.62 30.11
CA GLN A 47 -14.24 15.30 28.81
C GLN A 47 -14.36 16.83 28.94
N ALA A 48 -15.25 17.32 29.80
CA ALA A 48 -15.37 18.75 30.06
C ALA A 48 -14.08 19.34 30.67
N GLN A 49 -13.44 18.62 31.60
CA GLN A 49 -12.15 19.01 32.17
C GLN A 49 -11.02 19.00 31.13
N THR A 50 -10.99 18.00 30.24
CA THR A 50 -10.05 17.93 29.11
C THR A 50 -10.24 19.15 28.20
N LEU A 51 -11.49 19.49 27.82
CA LEU A 51 -11.78 20.68 27.02
C LEU A 51 -11.35 21.97 27.72
N ARG A 52 -11.71 22.13 29.01
CA ARG A 52 -11.27 23.26 29.85
C ARG A 52 -9.75 23.42 29.79
N ARG A 53 -9.02 22.31 29.96
CA ARG A 53 -7.55 22.32 29.94
C ARG A 53 -6.97 22.64 28.57
N ILE A 54 -7.57 22.16 27.48
CA ILE A 54 -7.12 22.47 26.12
C ILE A 54 -7.30 23.97 25.84
N ILE A 55 -8.47 24.53 26.16
CA ILE A 55 -8.74 25.97 25.98
C ILE A 55 -7.79 26.81 26.85
N GLU A 56 -7.58 26.41 28.11
CA GLU A 56 -6.66 27.10 29.02
C GLU A 56 -5.22 27.13 28.47
N LEU A 57 -4.71 25.98 28.00
CA LEU A 57 -3.34 25.87 27.49
C LEU A 57 -3.15 26.60 26.17
N ASN A 58 -4.16 26.60 25.31
CA ASN A 58 -4.08 27.20 23.98
C ASN A 58 -4.74 28.59 23.90
N ARG A 59 -5.10 29.18 25.04
CA ARG A 59 -5.68 30.51 25.10
C ARG A 59 -4.79 31.52 24.38
N GLY A 60 -5.40 32.41 23.62
CA GLY A 60 -4.68 33.45 22.90
C GLY A 60 -3.93 33.00 21.65
N THR A 61 -4.09 31.74 21.22
CA THR A 61 -3.66 31.31 19.88
C THR A 61 -4.49 32.01 18.80
N ASP A 62 -3.91 32.23 17.61
CA ASP A 62 -4.60 32.91 16.51
C ASP A 62 -5.91 32.22 16.14
N TYR A 63 -5.93 30.88 16.12
CA TYR A 63 -7.13 30.11 15.81
C TYR A 63 -8.24 30.29 16.86
N LEU A 64 -7.92 30.15 18.15
CA LEU A 64 -8.95 30.32 19.19
C LEU A 64 -9.39 31.77 19.32
N LYS A 65 -8.51 32.76 19.18
CA LYS A 65 -8.88 34.19 19.16
C LYS A 65 -9.87 34.50 18.04
N LYS A 66 -9.66 33.92 16.86
CA LYS A 66 -10.54 34.11 15.71
C LYS A 66 -11.99 33.70 16.02
N TRP A 67 -12.20 32.62 16.77
CA TRP A 67 -13.53 32.04 16.99
C TRP A 67 -14.16 32.39 18.34
N LEU A 68 -13.35 32.52 19.40
CA LEU A 68 -13.82 32.96 20.72
C LEU A 68 -13.99 34.49 20.80
N GLY A 69 -13.39 35.24 19.85
CA GLY A 69 -13.50 36.69 19.77
C GLY A 69 -12.99 37.39 21.04
N ASP A 70 -13.80 38.34 21.54
CA ASP A 70 -13.49 39.15 22.72
C ASP A 70 -13.94 38.50 24.06
N ILE A 71 -14.35 37.23 24.04
CA ILE A 71 -14.74 36.54 25.27
C ILE A 71 -13.54 36.46 26.22
N ASN A 72 -13.77 36.87 27.47
CA ASN A 72 -12.80 36.66 28.54
C ASN A 72 -12.73 35.17 28.86
N VAL A 73 -11.76 34.48 28.23
CA VAL A 73 -11.56 33.04 28.38
C VAL A 73 -11.32 32.67 29.85
N GLU A 74 -10.62 33.50 30.63
CA GLU A 74 -10.33 33.19 32.04
C GLU A 74 -11.61 33.18 32.86
N GLU A 75 -12.43 34.22 32.74
CA GLU A 75 -13.74 34.29 33.40
C GLU A 75 -14.67 33.17 32.92
N MET A 76 -14.68 32.86 31.62
CA MET A 76 -15.45 31.75 31.05
C MET A 76 -15.06 30.41 31.69
N LEU A 77 -13.77 30.12 31.83
CA LEU A 77 -13.30 28.84 32.38
C LEU A 77 -13.55 28.72 33.89
N GLU A 78 -13.55 29.84 34.63
CA GLU A 78 -13.78 29.90 36.07
C GLU A 78 -15.27 29.83 36.45
N THR A 79 -16.14 30.45 35.65
CA THR A 79 -17.56 30.62 36.01
C THR A 79 -18.50 29.61 35.35
N SER A 80 -18.13 29.07 34.18
CA SER A 80 -18.98 28.14 33.45
C SER A 80 -18.99 26.75 34.11
N THR A 81 -20.17 26.18 34.26
CA THR A 81 -20.34 24.75 34.51
C THR A 81 -19.76 23.93 33.35
N ASP A 82 -19.56 22.62 33.58
CA ASP A 82 -18.99 21.72 32.58
C ASP A 82 -19.85 21.65 31.29
N ASP A 83 -21.18 21.71 31.41
CA ASP A 83 -22.11 21.70 30.27
C ASP A 83 -22.16 23.06 29.54
N GLU A 84 -22.17 24.16 30.30
CA GLU A 84 -22.12 25.51 29.73
C GLU A 84 -20.83 25.73 28.92
N LEU A 85 -19.69 25.28 29.45
CA LEU A 85 -18.41 25.40 28.75
C LEU A 85 -18.43 24.68 27.39
N GLN A 86 -18.96 23.45 27.36
CA GLN A 86 -19.08 22.67 26.13
C GLN A 86 -20.04 23.34 25.14
N SER A 87 -21.18 23.85 25.63
CA SER A 87 -22.17 24.55 24.79
C SER A 87 -21.62 25.86 24.21
N ILE A 88 -20.94 26.68 25.02
CA ILE A 88 -20.27 27.91 24.56
C ILE A 88 -19.22 27.56 23.49
N TYR A 89 -18.36 26.58 23.77
CA TYR A 89 -17.32 26.16 22.83
C TYR A 89 -17.90 25.68 21.49
N THR A 90 -18.92 24.81 21.52
CA THR A 90 -19.53 24.22 20.31
C THR A 90 -20.40 25.20 19.53
N SER A 91 -20.93 26.25 20.17
CA SER A 91 -21.67 27.32 19.49
C SER A 91 -20.78 28.33 18.78
N LEU A 92 -19.54 28.51 19.23
CA LEU A 92 -18.61 29.52 18.71
C LEU A 92 -17.54 28.96 17.78
N VAL A 93 -16.98 27.81 18.12
CA VAL A 93 -15.92 27.17 17.34
C VAL A 93 -16.58 26.24 16.32
N PRO A 94 -16.36 26.42 15.00
CA PRO A 94 -16.99 25.59 13.99
C PRO A 94 -16.33 24.21 13.89
N LEU A 95 -17.07 23.24 13.38
CA LEU A 95 -16.49 22.00 12.86
C LEU A 95 -15.46 22.35 11.78
N SER A 96 -14.29 21.74 11.86
CA SER A 96 -13.19 21.98 10.93
C SER A 96 -12.78 20.71 10.19
N SER A 97 -12.25 20.90 8.99
CA SER A 97 -11.60 19.88 8.20
C SER A 97 -10.12 20.21 8.05
N HIS A 98 -9.35 19.29 7.45
CA HIS A 98 -7.92 19.54 7.25
C HIS A 98 -7.64 20.77 6.38
N SER A 99 -8.45 21.04 5.36
CA SER A 99 -8.27 22.23 4.51
C SER A 99 -8.42 23.55 5.28
N ASP A 100 -9.19 23.56 6.37
CA ASP A 100 -9.38 24.75 7.19
C ASP A 100 -8.16 25.04 8.09
N ILE A 101 -7.43 24.00 8.47
CA ILE A 101 -6.25 24.07 9.35
C ILE A 101 -4.94 24.17 8.57
N GLU A 102 -4.90 23.66 7.34
CA GLU A 102 -3.71 23.62 6.48
C GLU A 102 -2.98 24.97 6.33
N PRO A 103 -3.66 26.14 6.17
CA PRO A 103 -2.96 27.42 6.10
C PRO A 103 -2.11 27.74 7.34
N TYR A 104 -2.57 27.35 8.53
CA TYR A 104 -1.82 27.54 9.77
C TYR A 104 -0.64 26.56 9.84
N LEU A 105 -0.85 25.30 9.44
CA LEU A 105 0.21 24.29 9.41
C LEU A 105 1.31 24.64 8.41
N GLN A 106 0.95 25.20 7.25
CA GLN A 106 1.91 25.63 6.25
C GLN A 106 2.76 26.80 6.77
N ARG A 107 2.17 27.79 7.46
CA ARG A 107 2.92 28.86 8.13
C ARG A 107 3.90 28.30 9.18
N ILE A 108 3.46 27.36 10.00
CA ILE A 108 4.32 26.67 10.98
C ILE A 108 5.47 25.95 10.25
N ALA A 109 5.16 25.21 9.18
CA ALA A 109 6.16 24.51 8.38
C ALA A 109 7.17 25.46 7.71
N ASP A 110 6.76 26.67 7.34
CA ASP A 110 7.62 27.71 6.76
C ASP A 110 8.44 28.49 7.80
N GLY A 111 8.22 28.24 9.11
CA GLY A 111 9.04 28.78 10.20
C GLY A 111 8.37 29.85 11.05
N ASP A 112 7.06 30.05 10.91
CA ASP A 112 6.30 30.94 11.79
C ASP A 112 6.21 30.34 13.21
N SER A 113 6.85 31.03 14.16
CA SER A 113 6.91 30.62 15.58
C SER A 113 5.84 31.26 16.45
N SER A 114 4.92 32.05 15.86
CA SER A 114 3.78 32.59 16.58
C SER A 114 2.82 31.46 17.03
N PRO A 115 2.05 31.66 18.12
CA PRO A 115 1.14 30.64 18.64
C PRO A 115 -0.11 30.51 17.76
N LEU A 116 0.02 29.85 16.60
CA LEU A 116 -1.05 29.75 15.61
C LEU A 116 -2.17 28.80 16.02
N LEU A 117 -1.80 27.58 16.36
CA LEU A 117 -2.73 26.50 16.72
C LEU A 117 -2.59 26.08 18.19
N THR A 118 -1.39 26.16 18.75
CA THR A 118 -1.09 25.84 20.15
C THR A 118 -0.05 26.81 20.70
N GLN A 119 -0.04 27.01 22.01
CA GLN A 119 1.03 27.75 22.72
C GLN A 119 2.31 26.91 22.87
N GLU A 120 2.21 25.57 22.76
CA GLU A 120 3.39 24.71 22.82
C GLU A 120 4.22 24.87 21.52
N PRO A 121 5.53 25.16 21.60
CA PRO A 121 6.35 25.27 20.40
C PRO A 121 6.38 23.97 19.59
N ILE A 122 5.93 24.02 18.35
CA ILE A 122 5.96 22.87 17.44
C ILE A 122 7.36 22.73 16.86
N THR A 123 8.05 21.66 17.22
CA THR A 123 9.38 21.32 16.69
C THR A 123 9.35 20.22 15.62
N THR A 124 8.23 19.50 15.56
CA THR A 124 8.08 18.26 14.79
C THR A 124 6.68 18.19 14.18
N LEU A 125 6.60 17.79 12.91
CA LEU A 125 5.36 17.50 12.20
C LEU A 125 5.31 16.02 11.84
N SER A 126 4.15 15.42 12.08
CA SER A 126 3.83 14.07 11.63
C SER A 126 3.14 14.10 10.27
N LEU A 127 3.47 13.11 9.44
CA LEU A 127 2.75 12.81 8.21
C LEU A 127 1.60 11.83 8.51
N SER A 128 0.38 12.24 8.18
CA SER A 128 -0.78 11.35 8.20
C SER A 128 -0.84 10.49 6.95
N SER A 129 -1.36 9.27 7.12
CA SER A 129 -1.62 8.34 6.00
C SER A 129 -2.82 8.78 5.15
N GLY A 130 -3.72 9.63 5.68
CA GLY A 130 -4.83 10.18 4.92
C GLY A 130 -4.35 11.30 4.01
N THR A 131 -4.54 11.17 2.70
CA THR A 131 -4.19 12.21 1.73
C THR A 131 -5.41 13.08 1.40
N THR A 132 -5.26 14.41 1.43
CA THR A 132 -6.18 15.32 0.73
C THR A 132 -5.56 15.57 -0.65
N GLU A 133 -6.27 15.25 -1.73
CA GLU A 133 -5.80 15.54 -3.10
C GLU A 133 -4.39 14.98 -3.44
N GLY A 134 -4.02 13.85 -2.83
CA GLY A 134 -2.73 13.20 -3.09
C GLY A 134 -1.54 13.68 -2.26
N ARG A 135 -1.71 14.65 -1.36
CA ARG A 135 -0.65 15.10 -0.43
C ARG A 135 -0.89 14.58 0.98
N GLN A 136 0.19 14.13 1.63
CA GLN A 136 0.16 13.72 3.03
C GLN A 136 -0.08 14.93 3.92
N LYS A 137 -1.02 14.81 4.86
CA LYS A 137 -1.38 15.88 5.79
C LYS A 137 -0.30 16.08 6.85
N TYR A 138 0.07 17.33 7.12
CA TYR A 138 0.84 17.66 8.30
C TYR A 138 -0.04 17.64 9.55
N VAL A 139 0.50 17.09 10.64
CA VAL A 139 -0.14 17.09 11.95
C VAL A 139 0.92 17.44 13.00
N PRO A 140 0.70 18.41 13.90
CA PRO A 140 1.68 18.74 14.92
C PRO A 140 1.95 17.56 15.84
N PHE A 141 3.22 17.27 16.09
CA PHE A 141 3.66 16.25 17.03
C PHE A 141 4.38 16.90 18.21
N THR A 142 3.82 16.77 19.41
CA THR A 142 4.38 17.39 20.61
C THR A 142 4.70 16.34 21.68
N ARG A 143 5.23 16.77 22.81
CA ARG A 143 5.49 15.85 23.93
C ARG A 143 4.20 15.22 24.46
N HIS A 144 3.08 15.93 24.36
CA HIS A 144 1.78 15.37 24.69
C HIS A 144 1.45 14.15 23.81
N SER A 145 1.76 14.20 22.51
CA SER A 145 1.58 13.09 21.57
C SER A 145 2.37 11.84 21.96
N SER A 146 3.63 11.97 22.39
CA SER A 146 4.43 10.82 22.83
C SER A 146 3.99 10.27 24.20
N GLN A 147 3.52 11.13 25.10
CA GLN A 147 2.99 10.74 26.41
C GLN A 147 1.68 9.95 26.32
N THR A 148 0.71 10.40 25.53
CA THR A 148 -0.55 9.69 25.30
C THR A 148 -0.30 8.35 24.59
N THR A 149 0.65 8.28 23.67
CA THR A 149 1.10 7.03 23.05
C THR A 149 1.66 6.05 24.08
N LEU A 150 2.53 6.51 24.98
CA LEU A 150 3.05 5.67 26.07
C LEU A 150 1.94 5.19 27.01
N GLN A 151 1.00 6.07 27.37
CA GLN A 151 -0.13 5.72 28.23
C GLN A 151 -1.02 4.65 27.59
N THR A 152 -1.38 4.82 26.31
CA THR A 152 -2.15 3.85 25.53
C THR A 152 -1.47 2.48 25.54
N PHE A 153 -0.19 2.42 25.16
CA PHE A 153 0.53 1.14 25.11
C PHE A 153 0.67 0.47 26.47
N ARG A 154 0.82 1.25 27.55
CA ARG A 154 0.85 0.70 28.92
C ARG A 154 -0.51 0.18 29.35
N LEU A 155 -1.58 0.92 29.08
CA LEU A 155 -2.94 0.52 29.42
C LEU A 155 -3.35 -0.75 28.68
N ALA A 156 -3.13 -0.79 27.37
CA ALA A 156 -3.43 -1.96 26.55
C ALA A 156 -2.58 -3.17 26.94
N ALA A 157 -1.30 -2.97 27.26
CA ALA A 157 -0.45 -4.04 27.79
C ALA A 157 -0.96 -4.57 29.14
N ALA A 158 -1.43 -3.70 30.04
CA ALA A 158 -1.97 -4.13 31.33
C ALA A 158 -3.21 -5.04 31.17
N TYR A 159 -4.12 -4.72 30.24
CA TYR A 159 -5.25 -5.60 29.92
C TYR A 159 -4.81 -6.91 29.27
N ARG A 160 -3.89 -6.87 28.31
CA ARG A 160 -3.33 -8.09 27.68
C ARG A 160 -2.64 -9.00 28.69
N SER A 161 -1.85 -8.44 29.61
CA SER A 161 -1.13 -9.22 30.64
C SER A 161 -2.06 -10.00 31.57
N ARG A 162 -3.34 -9.63 31.70
CA ARG A 162 -4.34 -10.41 32.47
C ARG A 162 -4.66 -11.76 31.80
N VAL A 163 -4.60 -11.80 30.48
CA VAL A 163 -4.97 -12.97 29.66
C VAL A 163 -3.73 -13.71 29.18
N TYR A 164 -2.73 -12.95 28.72
CA TYR A 164 -1.49 -13.44 28.12
C TYR A 164 -0.28 -12.91 28.91
N PRO A 165 -0.05 -13.36 30.16
CA PRO A 165 1.05 -12.88 30.99
C PRO A 165 2.40 -13.25 30.36
N ILE A 166 3.35 -12.33 30.26
CA ILE A 166 4.67 -12.56 29.63
C ILE A 166 5.72 -12.95 30.68
N LYS A 167 6.64 -13.86 30.34
CA LYS A 167 7.72 -14.28 31.25
C LYS A 167 8.80 -13.20 31.40
N PRO A 168 9.43 -13.05 32.59
CA PRO A 168 10.61 -12.19 32.74
C PRO A 168 11.72 -12.58 31.77
N GLY A 169 12.32 -11.60 31.08
CA GLY A 169 13.35 -11.86 30.05
C GLY A 169 12.79 -12.26 28.68
N GLY A 170 11.47 -12.34 28.55
CA GLY A 170 10.78 -12.52 27.28
C GLY A 170 11.06 -11.39 26.28
N ARG A 171 11.06 -11.75 24.99
CA ARG A 171 11.28 -10.85 23.87
C ARG A 171 10.06 -10.72 22.99
N ILE A 172 10.04 -9.61 22.26
CA ILE A 172 9.02 -9.30 21.27
C ILE A 172 9.66 -9.39 19.89
N LEU A 173 9.07 -10.19 19.00
CA LEU A 173 9.38 -10.09 17.58
C LEU A 173 8.51 -8.98 16.98
N GLU A 174 9.11 -7.83 16.77
CA GLU A 174 8.41 -6.61 16.37
C GLU A 174 8.88 -6.14 14.99
N PHE A 175 7.98 -6.18 14.01
CA PHE A 175 8.22 -5.68 12.65
C PHE A 175 7.84 -4.21 12.59
N ILE A 176 8.81 -3.35 12.89
CA ILE A 176 8.64 -1.90 12.96
C ILE A 176 9.63 -1.19 12.04
N TYR A 177 9.09 -0.26 11.26
CA TYR A 177 9.82 0.43 10.22
C TYR A 177 9.74 1.93 10.49
N SER A 178 10.89 2.53 10.84
CA SER A 178 11.01 3.99 10.85
C SER A 178 11.11 4.49 9.42
N SER A 179 10.36 5.53 9.09
CA SER A 179 10.49 6.22 7.83
C SER A 179 11.72 7.13 7.83
N LYS A 180 12.18 7.51 6.63
CA LYS A 180 13.11 8.63 6.50
C LYS A 180 12.44 9.89 7.03
N THR A 181 13.21 10.73 7.71
CA THR A 181 12.78 12.05 8.16
C THR A 181 13.40 13.11 7.26
N PHE A 182 12.72 14.25 7.11
CA PHE A 182 13.23 15.41 6.38
C PHE A 182 12.95 16.69 7.16
N LYS A 183 13.43 17.83 6.64
CA LYS A 183 13.25 19.14 7.25
C LYS A 183 12.32 20.02 6.41
N THR A 184 11.41 20.74 7.06
CA THR A 184 10.62 21.78 6.39
C THR A 184 11.50 23.00 6.07
N LYS A 185 10.96 23.98 5.32
CA LYS A 185 11.63 25.27 5.08
C LYS A 185 11.95 26.01 6.38
N GLY A 186 11.07 25.94 7.37
CA GLY A 186 11.26 26.46 8.72
C GLY A 186 12.18 25.62 9.63
N GLY A 187 12.76 24.53 9.13
CA GLY A 187 13.69 23.68 9.90
C GLY A 187 13.04 22.65 10.82
N LEU A 188 11.72 22.47 10.76
CA LEU A 188 10.99 21.49 11.56
C LEU A 188 11.27 20.07 11.07
N THR A 189 11.35 19.11 11.98
CA THR A 189 11.51 17.69 11.60
C THR A 189 10.18 17.13 11.14
N VAL A 190 10.16 16.49 9.97
CA VAL A 190 9.00 15.80 9.42
C VAL A 190 9.28 14.30 9.35
N GLY A 191 8.29 13.50 9.73
CA GLY A 191 8.34 12.04 9.71
C GLY A 191 6.99 11.46 10.07
N THR A 192 6.87 10.15 10.22
CA THR A 192 5.63 9.53 10.72
C THR A 192 5.54 9.62 12.24
N ALA A 193 4.32 9.66 12.80
CA ALA A 193 4.12 9.71 14.26
C ALA A 193 4.79 8.53 14.98
N THR A 194 4.77 7.34 14.38
CA THR A 194 5.46 6.14 14.89
C THR A 194 6.98 6.33 14.90
N SER A 195 7.57 6.90 13.85
CA SER A 195 9.01 7.19 13.80
C SER A 195 9.42 8.19 14.87
N HIS A 196 8.63 9.25 15.07
CA HIS A 196 8.88 10.23 16.14
C HIS A 196 8.77 9.60 17.52
N TYR A 197 7.79 8.71 17.74
CA TYR A 197 7.67 7.96 18.98
C TYR A 197 8.86 7.03 19.22
N PHE A 198 9.31 6.25 18.22
CA PHE A 198 10.47 5.36 18.36
C PHE A 198 11.78 6.12 18.64
N ALA A 199 11.88 7.37 18.21
CA ALA A 199 13.00 8.25 18.55
C ALA A 199 12.86 8.92 19.92
N SER A 200 11.68 8.88 20.54
CA SER A 200 11.36 9.62 21.76
C SER A 200 11.89 8.94 23.04
N GLU A 201 12.06 9.73 24.09
CA GLU A 201 12.47 9.21 25.40
C GLU A 201 11.38 8.33 26.02
N GLU A 202 10.10 8.60 25.73
CA GLU A 202 8.96 7.79 26.16
C GLU A 202 9.04 6.35 25.65
N PHE A 203 9.54 6.11 24.43
CA PHE A 203 9.77 4.76 23.93
C PHE A 203 10.87 4.04 24.72
N LYS A 204 11.98 4.72 25.04
CA LYS A 204 13.02 4.15 25.92
C LYS A 204 12.50 3.88 27.34
N ILE A 205 11.59 4.71 27.85
CA ILE A 205 10.93 4.49 29.14
C ILE A 205 10.01 3.26 29.05
N LYS A 206 9.23 3.10 27.97
CA LYS A 206 8.42 1.90 27.72
C LYS A 206 9.27 0.64 27.82
N GLN A 207 10.37 0.57 27.07
CA GLN A 207 11.26 -0.60 27.05
C GLN A 207 11.82 -0.92 28.44
N ARG A 208 12.33 0.10 29.16
CA ARG A 208 12.88 -0.08 30.52
C ARG A 208 11.84 -0.55 31.54
N LYS A 209 10.64 0.05 31.54
CA LYS A 209 9.59 -0.25 32.53
C LYS A 209 8.88 -1.57 32.27
N THR A 210 8.61 -1.89 31.01
CA THR A 210 7.90 -3.12 30.64
C THR A 210 8.80 -4.36 30.65
N LYS A 211 10.13 -4.17 30.77
CA LYS A 211 11.15 -5.24 30.65
C LYS A 211 10.94 -6.13 29.41
N SER A 212 10.23 -5.60 28.42
CA SER A 212 9.91 -6.29 27.18
C SER A 212 10.91 -5.82 26.16
N PHE A 213 11.85 -6.69 25.83
CA PHE A 213 12.94 -6.36 24.91
C PHE A 213 12.55 -6.76 23.50
N THR A 214 12.65 -5.84 22.55
CA THR A 214 12.52 -6.20 21.13
C THR A 214 13.70 -7.10 20.73
N CYS A 215 13.47 -8.03 19.80
CA CYS A 215 14.54 -8.84 19.22
C CYS A 215 15.54 -7.97 18.43
N SER A 216 15.09 -6.84 17.89
CA SER A 216 15.86 -6.06 16.92
C SER A 216 16.44 -4.77 17.53
N PRO A 217 17.72 -4.45 17.28
CA PRO A 217 18.33 -3.23 17.77
C PRO A 217 17.78 -1.99 17.04
N GLN A 218 18.03 -0.80 17.60
CA GLN A 218 17.51 0.46 17.09
C GLN A 218 17.96 0.75 15.65
N GLU A 219 19.16 0.32 15.28
CA GLU A 219 19.74 0.48 13.94
C GLU A 219 18.96 -0.31 12.87
N VAL A 220 18.34 -1.43 13.23
CA VAL A 220 17.44 -2.18 12.35
C VAL A 220 16.13 -1.41 12.15
N ILE A 221 15.57 -0.88 13.24
CA ILE A 221 14.31 -0.13 13.24
C ILE A 221 14.45 1.19 12.46
N SER A 222 15.58 1.89 12.66
CA SER A 222 15.87 3.21 12.09
C SER A 222 16.60 3.17 10.73
N GLY A 223 16.81 1.97 10.17
CA GLY A 223 17.57 1.79 8.93
C GLY A 223 16.94 2.42 7.68
N GLY A 224 15.62 2.64 7.68
CA GLY A 224 14.88 3.32 6.61
C GLY A 224 14.68 2.50 5.33
N ASP A 225 15.32 1.33 5.20
CA ASP A 225 15.08 0.32 4.16
C ASP A 225 14.29 -0.84 4.76
N TYR A 226 13.01 -0.93 4.42
CA TYR A 226 12.12 -1.92 5.02
C TYR A 226 12.46 -3.36 4.64
N LYS A 227 13.10 -3.61 3.48
CA LYS A 227 13.48 -4.96 3.04
C LYS A 227 14.63 -5.46 3.89
N GLN A 228 15.66 -4.64 4.07
CA GLN A 228 16.80 -4.95 4.94
C GLN A 228 16.37 -5.09 6.41
N SER A 229 15.51 -4.18 6.89
CA SER A 229 14.95 -4.26 8.25
C SER A 229 14.14 -5.55 8.44
N THR A 230 13.28 -5.92 7.49
CA THR A 230 12.48 -7.17 7.57
C THR A 230 13.37 -8.40 7.64
N TYR A 231 14.41 -8.49 6.80
CA TYR A 231 15.39 -9.57 6.86
C TYR A 231 16.02 -9.68 8.26
N CYS A 232 16.49 -8.56 8.81
CA CYS A 232 17.09 -8.52 10.15
C CYS A 232 16.09 -8.83 11.27
N HIS A 233 14.82 -8.40 11.16
CA HIS A 233 13.77 -8.73 12.10
C HIS A 233 13.51 -10.24 12.14
N LEU A 234 13.40 -10.89 10.97
CA LEU A 234 13.21 -12.34 10.86
C LEU A 234 14.41 -13.11 11.41
N LEU A 235 15.63 -12.73 10.99
CA LEU A 235 16.88 -13.33 11.46
C LEU A 235 17.00 -13.28 12.99
N LEU A 236 16.85 -12.09 13.58
CA LEU A 236 16.96 -11.93 15.03
C LEU A 236 15.78 -12.57 15.77
N GLY A 237 14.60 -12.62 15.17
CA GLY A 237 13.46 -13.38 15.68
C GLY A 237 13.76 -14.86 15.82
N LEU A 238 14.49 -15.44 14.86
CA LEU A 238 14.90 -16.84 14.90
C LEU A 238 16.08 -17.09 15.85
N VAL A 239 17.05 -16.17 15.91
CA VAL A 239 18.15 -16.24 16.90
C VAL A 239 17.60 -16.27 18.33
N PHE A 240 16.54 -15.49 18.60
CA PHE A 240 15.88 -15.44 19.90
C PHE A 240 14.63 -16.33 19.98
N THR A 241 14.53 -17.37 19.17
CA THR A 241 13.25 -18.09 19.00
C THR A 241 12.60 -18.55 20.31
N ASP A 242 13.40 -19.08 21.23
CA ASP A 242 12.92 -19.61 22.51
C ASP A 242 12.53 -18.50 23.51
N GLN A 243 12.91 -17.24 23.25
CA GLN A 243 12.58 -16.07 24.08
C GLN A 243 11.39 -15.27 23.53
N VAL A 244 10.95 -15.50 22.29
CA VAL A 244 9.82 -14.76 21.69
C VAL A 244 8.52 -15.15 22.37
N GLU A 245 7.87 -14.18 23.03
CA GLU A 245 6.63 -14.38 23.78
C GLU A 245 5.40 -13.87 23.05
N PHE A 246 5.56 -12.94 22.10
CA PHE A 246 4.52 -12.55 21.15
C PHE A 246 5.13 -11.84 19.94
N ILE A 247 4.35 -11.81 18.86
CA ILE A 247 4.75 -11.23 17.57
C ILE A 247 3.87 -10.03 17.26
N THR A 248 4.44 -8.94 16.74
CA THR A 248 3.68 -7.71 16.52
C THR A 248 4.14 -6.90 15.33
N SER A 249 3.21 -6.19 14.70
CA SER A 249 3.45 -5.08 13.78
C SER A 249 2.29 -4.10 13.86
N THR A 250 2.44 -2.89 13.29
CA THR A 250 1.36 -1.89 13.26
C THR A 250 0.10 -2.44 12.60
N PHE A 251 0.24 -3.08 11.44
CA PHE A 251 -0.87 -3.56 10.62
C PHE A 251 -0.74 -5.06 10.33
N ALA A 252 -1.87 -5.75 10.21
CA ALA A 252 -1.93 -7.15 9.80
C ALA A 252 -1.22 -7.40 8.46
N TYR A 253 -1.33 -6.44 7.53
CA TYR A 253 -0.62 -6.46 6.25
C TYR A 253 0.89 -6.65 6.41
N SER A 254 1.53 -5.88 7.30
CA SER A 254 2.98 -5.95 7.52
C SER A 254 3.43 -7.31 8.04
N LEU A 255 2.62 -7.96 8.88
CA LEU A 255 2.89 -9.33 9.34
C LEU A 255 2.79 -10.33 8.18
N VAL A 256 1.74 -10.25 7.37
CA VAL A 256 1.60 -11.11 6.18
C VAL A 256 2.77 -10.91 5.23
N GLN A 257 3.19 -9.67 4.96
CA GLN A 257 4.32 -9.37 4.09
C GLN A 257 5.64 -9.90 4.65
N ALA A 258 5.88 -9.75 5.96
CA ALA A 258 7.09 -10.27 6.60
C ALA A 258 7.17 -11.79 6.51
N PHE A 259 6.08 -12.51 6.78
CA PHE A 259 6.06 -13.97 6.68
C PHE A 259 6.07 -14.48 5.24
N THR A 260 5.41 -13.78 4.31
CA THR A 260 5.52 -14.10 2.88
C THR A 260 6.97 -13.93 2.39
N SER A 261 7.66 -12.89 2.85
CA SER A 261 9.09 -12.70 2.56
C SER A 261 9.93 -13.82 3.20
N PHE A 262 9.55 -14.29 4.38
CA PHE A 262 10.23 -15.42 5.02
C PHE A 262 10.12 -16.71 4.21
N GLU A 263 8.97 -16.97 3.55
CA GLU A 263 8.81 -18.13 2.65
C GLU A 263 9.90 -18.17 1.56
N GLU A 264 10.39 -17.02 1.11
CA GLU A 264 11.43 -16.88 0.08
C GLU A 264 12.87 -16.79 0.64
N LEU A 265 13.04 -16.41 1.91
CA LEU A 265 14.33 -15.98 2.48
C LEU A 265 14.88 -16.92 3.56
N TRP A 266 14.13 -17.95 3.95
CA TRP A 266 14.50 -18.78 5.10
C TRP A 266 15.84 -19.51 4.94
N GLU A 267 16.22 -19.90 3.72
CA GLU A 267 17.51 -20.55 3.44
C GLU A 267 18.69 -19.61 3.70
N ASP A 268 18.64 -18.39 3.14
CA ASP A 268 19.63 -17.33 3.38
C ASP A 268 19.76 -17.03 4.88
N ILE A 269 18.63 -16.97 5.60
CA ILE A 269 18.60 -16.70 7.04
C ILE A 269 19.22 -17.87 7.84
N CYS A 270 18.96 -19.12 7.45
CA CYS A 270 19.53 -20.28 8.13
C CYS A 270 21.05 -20.37 7.96
N GLU A 271 21.56 -20.01 6.78
CA GLU A 271 23.01 -19.93 6.52
C GLU A 271 23.67 -18.81 7.36
N ASP A 272 23.05 -17.63 7.43
CA ASP A 272 23.54 -16.53 8.28
C ASP A 272 23.59 -16.93 9.77
N ILE A 273 22.60 -17.68 10.27
CA ILE A 273 22.60 -18.23 11.65
C ILE A 273 23.72 -19.26 11.84
N ARG A 274 23.92 -20.13 10.85
CA ARG A 274 24.91 -21.21 10.89
C ARG A 274 26.33 -20.65 11.04
N GLU A 275 26.68 -19.75 10.14
CA GLU A 275 28.02 -19.17 10.05
C GLU A 275 28.22 -17.98 11.01
N GLY A 276 27.14 -17.45 11.59
CA GLY A 276 27.19 -16.24 12.40
C GLY A 276 27.59 -15.00 11.56
N THR A 277 27.27 -15.02 10.27
CA THR A 277 27.56 -13.94 9.34
C THR A 277 26.27 -13.25 8.89
N LEU A 278 26.39 -12.27 8.01
CA LEU A 278 25.23 -11.55 7.49
C LEU A 278 25.38 -11.33 5.99
N ASN A 279 24.46 -11.86 5.20
CA ASN A 279 24.49 -11.79 3.75
C ASN A 279 24.67 -10.34 3.24
N SER A 280 25.77 -10.09 2.53
CA SER A 280 26.17 -8.75 2.06
C SER A 280 25.30 -8.22 0.92
N LYS A 281 24.61 -9.10 0.19
CA LYS A 281 23.64 -8.72 -0.84
C LYS A 281 22.29 -8.33 -0.22
N ARG A 282 21.91 -8.97 0.89
CA ARG A 282 20.62 -8.72 1.57
C ARG A 282 20.67 -7.51 2.49
N VAL A 283 21.76 -7.33 3.23
CA VAL A 283 21.92 -6.20 4.16
C VAL A 283 23.17 -5.43 3.79
N THR A 284 23.00 -4.23 3.24
CA THR A 284 24.09 -3.37 2.76
C THR A 284 24.42 -2.24 3.74
N LEU A 285 23.47 -1.84 4.59
CA LEU A 285 23.61 -0.68 5.47
C LEU A 285 24.65 -0.91 6.59
N PRO A 286 25.79 -0.17 6.64
CA PRO A 286 26.89 -0.48 7.55
C PRO A 286 26.53 -0.46 9.05
N LYS A 287 25.70 0.52 9.48
CA LYS A 287 25.26 0.63 10.88
C LYS A 287 24.39 -0.55 11.29
N MET A 288 23.48 -0.96 10.41
CA MET A 288 22.59 -2.10 10.63
C MET A 288 23.41 -3.40 10.70
N ARG A 289 24.32 -3.60 9.73
CA ARG A 289 25.21 -4.77 9.72
C ARG A 289 26.02 -4.89 11.01
N LYS A 290 26.64 -3.79 11.45
CA LYS A 290 27.42 -3.76 12.68
C LYS A 290 26.58 -4.17 13.90
N ALA A 291 25.41 -3.56 14.09
CA ALA A 291 24.53 -3.84 15.22
C ALA A 291 24.01 -5.30 15.24
N VAL A 292 23.74 -5.87 14.06
CA VAL A 292 23.29 -7.27 13.95
C VAL A 292 24.45 -8.24 14.21
N LEU A 293 25.64 -8.00 13.66
CA LEU A 293 26.83 -8.84 13.86
C LEU A 293 27.33 -8.82 15.31
N GLU A 294 27.06 -7.77 16.09
CA GLU A 294 27.33 -7.74 17.54
C GLU A 294 26.43 -8.71 18.33
N ILE A 295 25.29 -9.11 17.76
CA ILE A 295 24.33 -10.04 18.38
C ILE A 295 24.54 -11.48 17.87
N LEU A 296 24.91 -11.63 16.60
CA LEU A 296 25.09 -12.94 15.97
C LEU A 296 26.31 -13.67 16.52
N SER A 297 26.16 -14.98 16.65
CA SER A 297 27.26 -15.93 16.89
C SER A 297 26.98 -17.20 16.10
N PRO A 298 28.02 -17.88 15.57
CA PRO A 298 27.82 -19.10 14.77
C PRO A 298 27.05 -20.15 15.56
N ASN A 299 25.90 -20.59 15.04
CA ASN A 299 25.06 -21.58 15.69
C ASN A 299 24.49 -22.62 14.69
N PRO A 300 25.32 -23.59 14.26
CA PRO A 300 24.90 -24.62 13.31
C PRO A 300 23.75 -25.50 13.84
N SER A 301 23.70 -25.70 15.16
CA SER A 301 22.65 -26.52 15.80
C SER A 301 21.27 -25.88 15.71
N LEU A 302 21.19 -24.55 15.92
CA LEU A 302 19.96 -23.79 15.79
C LEU A 302 19.53 -23.72 14.33
N SER A 303 20.47 -23.43 13.43
CA SER A 303 20.25 -23.40 11.97
C SER A 303 19.63 -24.71 11.49
N SER A 304 20.28 -25.86 11.75
CA SER A 304 19.78 -27.19 11.32
C SER A 304 18.37 -27.48 11.83
N ARG A 305 18.07 -27.09 13.09
CA ARG A 305 16.75 -27.29 13.71
C ARG A 305 15.67 -26.39 13.09
N ILE A 306 16.03 -25.19 12.63
CA ILE A 306 15.12 -24.29 11.92
C ILE A 306 14.90 -24.80 10.49
N GLU A 307 15.95 -25.25 9.80
CA GLU A 307 15.85 -25.79 8.44
C GLU A 307 14.92 -27.00 8.36
N GLU A 308 15.03 -27.94 9.32
CA GLU A 308 14.13 -29.09 9.41
C GLU A 308 12.66 -28.64 9.53
N LYS A 309 12.40 -27.65 10.40
CA LYS A 309 11.07 -27.06 10.57
C LYS A 309 10.59 -26.36 9.30
N CYS A 310 11.45 -25.59 8.62
CA CYS A 310 11.10 -24.89 7.39
C CYS A 310 10.74 -25.86 6.26
N LYS A 311 11.50 -26.96 6.09
CA LYS A 311 11.17 -28.01 5.11
C LYS A 311 9.81 -28.67 5.39
N MET A 312 9.49 -28.92 6.66
CA MET A 312 8.17 -29.40 7.06
C MET A 312 7.06 -28.38 6.77
N LEU A 313 7.33 -27.09 7.03
CA LEU A 313 6.38 -26.01 6.77
C LEU A 313 6.15 -25.82 5.27
N GLU A 314 7.17 -25.90 4.44
CA GLU A 314 7.03 -25.80 2.99
C GLU A 314 6.09 -26.89 2.44
N ALA A 315 6.24 -28.12 2.93
CA ALA A 315 5.33 -29.23 2.60
C ALA A 315 3.87 -29.01 3.07
N SER A 316 3.65 -28.20 4.10
CA SER A 316 2.32 -27.82 4.61
C SER A 316 1.81 -26.49 4.05
N ASN A 317 2.45 -25.94 3.01
CA ASN A 317 2.18 -24.60 2.47
C ASN A 317 2.24 -23.52 3.56
N TRP A 318 3.22 -23.63 4.46
CA TRP A 318 3.49 -22.72 5.57
C TRP A 318 2.35 -22.59 6.60
N ALA A 319 1.47 -23.59 6.69
CA ALA A 319 0.47 -23.64 7.76
C ALA A 319 1.17 -23.82 9.12
N LEU A 320 0.66 -23.15 10.16
CA LEU A 320 1.22 -23.22 11.53
C LEU A 320 2.68 -22.74 11.63
N LEU A 321 3.11 -21.85 10.74
CA LEU A 321 4.46 -21.27 10.73
C LEU A 321 4.86 -20.72 12.10
N ILE A 322 3.99 -19.92 12.72
CA ILE A 322 4.32 -19.19 13.95
C ILE A 322 4.54 -20.13 15.14
N PRO A 323 3.58 -21.01 15.53
CA PRO A 323 3.80 -21.92 16.63
C PRO A 323 4.93 -22.94 16.37
N THR A 324 5.22 -23.24 15.10
CA THR A 324 6.33 -24.14 14.75
C THR A 324 7.69 -23.47 14.98
N LEU A 325 7.87 -22.24 14.52
CA LEU A 325 9.14 -21.52 14.65
C LEU A 325 9.31 -20.94 16.05
N TRP A 326 8.29 -20.24 16.57
CA TRP A 326 8.26 -19.54 17.87
C TRP A 326 7.27 -20.19 18.85
N PRO A 327 7.62 -21.36 19.44
CA PRO A 327 6.68 -22.15 20.25
C PRO A 327 6.24 -21.48 21.56
N ASN A 328 6.97 -20.47 22.04
CA ASN A 328 6.63 -19.71 23.25
C ASN A 328 5.76 -18.47 22.96
N ALA A 329 5.46 -18.18 21.70
CA ALA A 329 4.57 -17.09 21.33
C ALA A 329 3.15 -17.35 21.87
N LYS A 330 2.56 -16.36 22.52
CA LYS A 330 1.23 -16.44 23.16
C LYS A 330 0.13 -15.83 22.32
N TYR A 331 0.49 -14.82 21.52
CA TYR A 331 -0.44 -14.12 20.63
C TYR A 331 0.31 -13.37 19.53
N MET A 332 -0.44 -12.98 18.50
CA MET A 332 -0.06 -11.96 17.53
C MET A 332 -0.78 -10.66 17.85
N TYR A 333 -0.12 -9.52 17.64
CA TYR A 333 -0.69 -8.20 17.93
C TYR A 333 -0.55 -7.26 16.73
N SER A 334 -1.67 -6.78 16.19
CA SER A 334 -1.67 -5.79 15.10
C SER A 334 -3.04 -5.17 14.89
N ILE A 335 -3.12 -4.02 14.22
CA ILE A 335 -4.40 -3.48 13.75
C ILE A 335 -4.95 -4.43 12.68
N SER A 336 -6.12 -5.00 12.97
CA SER A 336 -6.75 -6.06 12.18
C SER A 336 -8.20 -5.75 11.79
N THR A 337 -8.64 -4.50 12.01
CA THR A 337 -9.98 -3.99 11.68
C THR A 337 -9.99 -3.21 10.36
N GLY A 338 -11.19 -2.95 9.83
CA GLY A 338 -11.37 -2.19 8.58
C GLY A 338 -10.64 -2.85 7.40
N SER A 339 -9.83 -2.06 6.70
CA SER A 339 -9.04 -2.48 5.53
C SER A 339 -8.07 -3.64 5.75
N MET A 340 -7.82 -3.98 7.02
CA MET A 340 -6.90 -5.05 7.43
C MET A 340 -7.58 -6.42 7.57
N GLN A 341 -8.91 -6.48 7.66
CA GLN A 341 -9.65 -7.74 7.77
C GLN A 341 -9.34 -8.79 6.69
N PRO A 342 -9.16 -8.45 5.40
CA PRO A 342 -8.80 -9.45 4.38
C PRO A 342 -7.54 -10.28 4.72
N TYR A 343 -6.59 -9.69 5.45
CA TYR A 343 -5.33 -10.36 5.81
C TYR A 343 -5.50 -11.38 6.94
N LEU A 344 -6.62 -11.36 7.67
CA LEU A 344 -6.87 -12.27 8.79
C LEU A 344 -6.87 -13.72 8.38
N LYS A 345 -7.35 -14.06 7.18
CA LYS A 345 -7.34 -15.44 6.68
C LYS A 345 -5.91 -15.98 6.58
N LYS A 346 -5.01 -15.21 5.96
CA LYS A 346 -3.60 -15.57 5.81
C LYS A 346 -2.86 -15.56 7.15
N LEU A 347 -3.17 -14.62 8.04
CA LEU A 347 -2.62 -14.63 9.41
C LEU A 347 -3.08 -15.86 10.21
N LYS A 348 -4.35 -16.24 10.16
CA LYS A 348 -4.87 -17.46 10.80
C LYS A 348 -4.19 -18.71 10.24
N HIS A 349 -3.88 -18.74 8.94
CA HIS A 349 -3.11 -19.82 8.32
C HIS A 349 -1.70 -19.98 8.95
N TYR A 350 -0.98 -18.87 9.17
CA TYR A 350 0.33 -18.90 9.83
C TYR A 350 0.24 -19.17 11.34
N ALA A 351 -0.80 -18.64 11.99
CA ALA A 351 -0.98 -18.66 13.44
C ALA A 351 -1.55 -19.99 13.97
N GLY A 352 -2.41 -20.65 13.18
CA GLY A 352 -3.24 -21.75 13.69
C GLY A 352 -4.21 -21.27 14.76
N ASP A 353 -4.19 -21.95 15.90
CA ASP A 353 -5.01 -21.61 17.08
C ASP A 353 -4.41 -20.49 17.94
N LEU A 354 -3.24 -19.95 17.57
CA LEU A 354 -2.62 -18.84 18.30
C LEU A 354 -3.50 -17.60 18.23
N ALA A 355 -3.72 -16.95 19.38
CA ALA A 355 -4.61 -15.79 19.47
C ALA A 355 -4.13 -14.62 18.61
N ILE A 356 -5.03 -14.04 17.81
CA ILE A 356 -4.79 -12.80 17.07
C ILE A 356 -5.50 -11.67 17.81
N VAL A 357 -4.71 -10.84 18.48
CA VAL A 357 -5.20 -9.73 19.30
C VAL A 357 -5.16 -8.44 18.49
N CYS A 358 -6.31 -7.80 18.31
CA CYS A 358 -6.36 -6.52 17.62
C CYS A 358 -5.75 -5.41 18.49
N ALA A 359 -4.91 -4.58 17.86
CA ALA A 359 -4.31 -3.40 18.47
C ALA A 359 -5.29 -2.25 18.70
N ASP A 360 -4.86 -1.26 19.47
CA ASP A 360 -5.64 -0.09 19.90
C ASP A 360 -6.04 0.82 18.73
N TYR A 361 -7.06 1.66 18.95
CA TYR A 361 -7.60 2.58 17.96
C TYR A 361 -7.00 3.98 18.11
N GLY A 362 -6.28 4.43 17.09
CA GLY A 362 -5.62 5.73 17.03
C GLY A 362 -5.44 6.25 15.60
N SER A 363 -5.13 7.54 15.49
CA SER A 363 -4.71 8.21 14.27
C SER A 363 -3.45 9.05 14.52
N THR A 364 -2.94 9.71 13.47
CA THR A 364 -1.83 10.67 13.62
C THR A 364 -2.27 11.88 14.44
N GLU A 365 -3.54 12.28 14.34
CA GLU A 365 -4.17 13.39 15.05
C GLU A 365 -4.33 13.13 16.55
N SER A 366 -4.75 11.92 16.96
CA SER A 366 -4.85 11.54 18.37
C SER A 366 -5.07 10.03 18.57
N TRP A 367 -4.83 9.53 19.79
CA TRP A 367 -5.31 8.22 20.23
C TRP A 367 -6.78 8.33 20.67
N ILE A 368 -7.61 7.36 20.26
CA ILE A 368 -9.05 7.38 20.57
C ILE A 368 -9.39 6.38 21.66
N GLY A 369 -9.10 5.09 21.46
CA GLY A 369 -9.58 4.03 22.35
C GLY A 369 -8.68 2.81 22.44
N VAL A 370 -8.79 2.10 23.56
CA VAL A 370 -7.99 0.91 23.85
C VAL A 370 -8.82 -0.37 23.75
N ASN A 371 -8.19 -1.46 23.31
CA ASN A 371 -8.80 -2.78 23.37
C ASN A 371 -8.66 -3.35 24.79
N ILE A 372 -9.76 -3.34 25.55
CA ILE A 372 -9.80 -3.88 26.92
C ILE A 372 -10.18 -5.36 26.99
N ASP A 373 -10.64 -5.94 25.88
CA ASP A 373 -11.09 -7.34 25.77
C ASP A 373 -10.20 -8.11 24.78
N PRO A 374 -8.94 -8.40 25.16
CA PRO A 374 -7.96 -8.98 24.22
C PRO A 374 -8.29 -10.42 23.79
N CYS A 375 -9.26 -11.08 24.44
CA CYS A 375 -9.78 -12.39 24.03
C CYS A 375 -10.74 -12.31 22.84
N ASN A 376 -11.32 -11.13 22.57
CA ASN A 376 -12.29 -11.00 21.49
C ASN A 376 -11.58 -11.17 20.14
N PRO A 377 -12.19 -11.95 19.22
CA PRO A 377 -11.61 -12.10 17.90
C PRO A 377 -11.60 -10.74 17.16
N PRO A 378 -10.67 -10.51 16.23
CA PRO A 378 -10.54 -9.24 15.51
C PRO A 378 -11.83 -8.72 14.87
N GLU A 379 -12.73 -9.62 14.47
CA GLU A 379 -14.02 -9.28 13.84
C GLU A 379 -15.06 -8.73 14.84
N LYS A 380 -14.85 -8.88 16.15
CA LYS A 380 -15.74 -8.44 17.23
C LYS A 380 -15.05 -7.48 18.21
N VAL A 381 -13.88 -6.97 17.85
CA VAL A 381 -13.16 -6.04 18.73
C VAL A 381 -13.93 -4.74 18.88
N THR A 382 -13.87 -4.18 20.09
CA THR A 382 -14.40 -2.86 20.42
C THR A 382 -13.33 -2.06 21.16
N PHE A 383 -13.32 -0.75 20.97
CA PHE A 383 -12.32 0.15 21.55
C PHE A 383 -12.98 1.07 22.58
N SER A 384 -12.59 0.94 23.85
CA SER A 384 -13.09 1.82 24.91
C SER A 384 -12.38 3.17 24.80
N VAL A 385 -13.14 4.25 24.61
CA VAL A 385 -12.58 5.60 24.45
C VAL A 385 -11.86 6.03 25.72
N VAL A 386 -10.67 6.63 25.57
CA VAL A 386 -9.89 7.18 26.69
C VAL A 386 -10.15 8.68 26.80
N PRO A 387 -11.00 9.14 27.74
CA PRO A 387 -11.55 10.50 27.75
C PRO A 387 -10.52 11.61 28.10
N THR A 388 -9.27 11.25 28.43
CA THR A 388 -8.22 12.21 28.78
C THR A 388 -7.33 12.62 27.60
N PHE A 389 -7.38 11.91 26.46
CA PHE A 389 -6.44 12.15 25.35
C PHE A 389 -6.84 13.32 24.46
N SER A 390 -8.13 13.50 24.25
CA SER A 390 -8.69 14.60 23.46
C SER A 390 -10.13 14.82 23.92
N TYR A 391 -10.69 15.99 23.61
CA TYR A 391 -12.13 16.17 23.70
C TYR A 391 -12.77 15.59 22.43
N PHE A 392 -13.76 14.72 22.61
CA PHE A 392 -14.41 13.94 21.56
C PHE A 392 -15.87 14.36 21.42
N GLU A 393 -16.23 14.68 20.19
CA GLU A 393 -17.60 14.86 19.74
C GLU A 393 -17.91 13.81 18.67
N PHE A 394 -19.20 13.58 18.44
CA PHE A 394 -19.67 12.54 17.53
C PHE A 394 -20.81 13.11 16.67
N ILE A 395 -20.63 13.14 15.36
CA ILE A 395 -21.68 13.56 14.42
C ILE A 395 -22.55 12.33 14.11
N PRO A 396 -23.82 12.27 14.54
CA PRO A 396 -24.68 11.13 14.24
C PRO A 396 -24.95 11.06 12.73
N LEU A 397 -24.87 9.84 12.21
CA LEU A 397 -25.00 9.57 10.79
C LEU A 397 -26.28 8.78 10.54
N TYR A 398 -27.26 9.36 9.85
CA TYR A 398 -28.50 8.68 9.51
C TYR A 398 -28.49 8.24 8.05
N ARG A 399 -28.72 6.95 7.79
CA ARG A 399 -28.88 6.44 6.42
C ARG A 399 -30.23 6.90 5.87
N THR A 400 -30.22 7.55 4.70
CA THR A 400 -31.42 8.05 4.06
C THR A 400 -32.34 6.90 3.64
N LYS A 401 -33.46 6.72 4.35
CA LYS A 401 -34.59 5.94 3.86
C LYS A 401 -35.54 6.94 3.18
N GLU A 402 -35.56 6.93 1.84
CA GLU A 402 -36.52 7.63 0.96
C GLU A 402 -36.24 9.11 0.56
N GLN A 403 -35.97 9.24 -0.75
CA GLN A 403 -36.43 10.25 -1.74
C GLN A 403 -35.70 11.59 -2.04
N SER A 404 -35.59 11.76 -3.36
CA SER A 404 -35.65 12.96 -4.22
C SER A 404 -34.43 13.85 -4.42
N GLY A 405 -33.74 13.61 -5.54
CA GLY A 405 -33.51 14.66 -6.54
C GLY A 405 -32.35 15.65 -6.33
N GLY A 406 -31.34 15.32 -5.52
CA GLY A 406 -30.14 16.13 -5.38
C GLY A 406 -28.86 15.32 -5.60
N TYR A 407 -27.94 15.85 -6.42
CA TYR A 407 -26.55 15.39 -6.53
C TYR A 407 -25.78 15.75 -5.25
N ALA A 408 -26.13 15.15 -4.11
CA ALA A 408 -25.37 15.30 -2.87
C ALA A 408 -24.21 14.28 -2.86
N ILE A 409 -22.99 14.80 -2.71
CA ILE A 409 -21.71 14.08 -2.66
C ILE A 409 -21.55 13.28 -1.33
N ASP A 410 -22.50 13.37 -0.41
CA ASP A 410 -22.40 12.77 0.93
C ASP A 410 -23.67 12.02 1.35
N ASP A 411 -23.49 10.93 2.08
CA ASP A 411 -24.42 9.79 2.10
C ASP A 411 -25.14 9.55 3.43
N PHE A 412 -24.88 10.44 4.37
CA PHE A 412 -25.53 10.46 5.65
C PHE A 412 -26.22 11.80 5.80
N ILE A 413 -27.46 11.79 6.28
CA ILE A 413 -27.99 12.99 6.92
C ILE A 413 -27.20 13.12 8.22
N GLU A 414 -26.34 14.12 8.26
CA GLU A 414 -25.60 14.50 9.46
C GLU A 414 -26.59 15.16 10.43
N GLY A 415 -26.64 14.65 11.66
CA GLY A 415 -27.22 15.44 12.75
C GLY A 415 -26.21 16.40 13.36
N GLU A 416 -26.63 17.08 14.42
CA GLU A 416 -25.74 17.95 15.19
C GLU A 416 -24.72 17.12 15.97
N ALA A 417 -23.47 17.59 16.03
CA ALA A 417 -22.42 16.91 16.78
C ALA A 417 -22.78 16.87 18.27
N VAL A 418 -22.75 15.67 18.86
CA VAL A 418 -23.05 15.43 20.27
C VAL A 418 -21.77 15.13 21.06
N PRO A 419 -21.70 15.48 22.36
CA PRO A 419 -20.57 15.12 23.20
C PRO A 419 -20.53 13.60 23.46
N LEU A 420 -19.36 13.11 23.89
CA LEU A 420 -19.13 11.70 24.22
C LEU A 420 -20.19 11.07 25.15
N SER A 421 -20.78 11.84 26.05
CA SER A 421 -21.78 11.37 27.02
C SER A 421 -23.18 11.15 26.45
N GLN A 422 -23.46 11.64 25.23
CA GLN A 422 -24.79 11.63 24.61
C GLN A 422 -24.88 10.66 23.42
N VAL A 423 -23.86 9.83 23.22
CA VAL A 423 -23.88 8.83 22.14
C VAL A 423 -24.81 7.65 22.48
N GLU A 424 -25.41 7.05 21.45
CA GLU A 424 -26.41 5.99 21.59
C GLU A 424 -25.87 4.65 21.06
N VAL A 425 -26.16 3.56 21.77
CA VAL A 425 -25.76 2.20 21.35
C VAL A 425 -26.42 1.84 20.01
N GLY A 426 -25.63 1.31 19.09
CA GLY A 426 -26.08 0.91 17.74
C GLY A 426 -26.17 2.05 16.73
N GLN A 427 -25.96 3.30 17.15
CA GLN A 427 -25.95 4.45 16.24
C GLN A 427 -24.55 4.64 15.63
N PRO A 428 -24.43 4.80 14.29
CA PRO A 428 -23.19 5.19 13.65
C PRO A 428 -22.92 6.70 13.78
N TYR A 429 -21.66 7.05 13.97
CA TYR A 429 -21.16 8.41 14.14
C TYR A 429 -19.87 8.65 13.35
N GLU A 430 -19.64 9.89 12.93
CA GLU A 430 -18.29 10.36 12.58
C GLU A 430 -17.60 10.95 13.81
N VAL A 431 -16.35 10.57 14.03
CA VAL A 431 -15.55 11.07 15.15
C VAL A 431 -15.04 12.48 14.87
N VAL A 432 -15.24 13.38 15.83
CA VAL A 432 -14.73 14.75 15.85
C VAL A 432 -13.84 14.92 17.08
N LEU A 433 -12.70 15.60 16.91
CA LEU A 433 -11.71 15.75 17.97
C LEU A 433 -11.25 17.20 18.16
N THR A 434 -11.02 17.55 19.43
CA THR A 434 -10.27 18.73 19.85
C THR A 434 -9.05 18.28 20.65
N THR A 435 -7.86 18.67 20.20
CA THR A 435 -6.57 18.19 20.74
C THR A 435 -5.79 19.28 21.44
N TYR A 436 -4.89 18.85 22.34
CA TYR A 436 -3.89 19.73 22.95
C TYR A 436 -2.95 20.36 21.90
N THR A 437 -2.75 19.69 20.78
CA THR A 437 -1.85 20.11 19.69
C THR A 437 -2.48 21.14 18.73
N GLY A 438 -3.72 21.56 18.98
CA GLY A 438 -4.34 22.67 18.25
C GLY A 438 -5.20 22.27 17.06
N LEU A 439 -5.72 21.03 17.04
CA LEU A 439 -6.86 20.68 16.19
C LEU A 439 -8.14 20.96 16.97
N TYR A 440 -9.09 21.69 16.39
CA TYR A 440 -10.30 22.16 17.09
C TYR A 440 -11.55 21.74 16.33
N ARG A 441 -12.40 20.95 16.97
CA ARG A 441 -13.60 20.32 16.37
C ARG A 441 -13.30 19.72 15.00
N TYR A 442 -12.15 19.07 14.91
CA TYR A 442 -11.60 18.53 13.68
C TYR A 442 -12.30 17.21 13.33
N ARG A 443 -12.88 17.17 12.14
CA ARG A 443 -13.51 15.98 11.56
C ARG A 443 -12.44 14.96 11.18
N LEU A 444 -12.35 13.87 11.94
CA LEU A 444 -11.38 12.80 11.70
C LEU A 444 -11.68 12.05 10.39
N GLY A 445 -12.97 11.97 10.04
CA GLY A 445 -13.48 11.21 8.90
C GLY A 445 -13.58 9.71 9.18
N ASP A 446 -13.35 9.25 10.40
CA ASP A 446 -13.57 7.85 10.78
C ASP A 446 -15.04 7.67 11.21
N VAL A 447 -15.68 6.64 10.68
CA VAL A 447 -17.06 6.24 11.01
C VAL A 447 -17.01 5.07 11.99
N VAL A 448 -17.68 5.24 13.12
CA VAL A 448 -17.74 4.27 14.22
C VAL A 448 -19.17 4.00 14.64
N GLU A 449 -19.44 2.83 15.19
CA GLU A 449 -20.70 2.49 15.84
C GLU A 449 -20.45 2.31 17.33
N VAL A 450 -21.33 2.83 18.18
CA VAL A 450 -21.25 2.56 19.63
C VAL A 450 -21.77 1.15 19.89
N ALA A 451 -20.87 0.23 20.23
CA ALA A 451 -21.23 -1.16 20.48
C ALA A 451 -21.82 -1.36 21.88
N ASP A 452 -21.26 -0.69 22.88
CA ASP A 452 -21.64 -0.77 24.29
C ASP A 452 -20.94 0.35 25.08
N PHE A 453 -21.05 0.35 26.41
CA PHE A 453 -20.29 1.22 27.32
C PHE A 453 -19.38 0.41 28.25
N TYR A 454 -18.16 0.91 28.47
CA TYR A 454 -17.32 0.49 29.58
C TYR A 454 -17.44 1.51 30.69
N LYS A 455 -18.16 1.16 31.77
CA LYS A 455 -18.59 2.15 32.77
C LYS A 455 -19.41 3.25 32.08
N ALA A 456 -18.95 4.50 32.05
CA ALA A 456 -19.61 5.61 31.37
C ALA A 456 -18.91 6.05 30.07
N THR A 457 -17.82 5.40 29.65
CA THR A 457 -17.15 5.70 28.36
C THR A 457 -17.63 4.74 27.26
N PRO A 458 -17.90 5.21 26.04
CA PRO A 458 -18.39 4.34 24.97
C PRO A 458 -17.31 3.38 24.48
N LYS A 459 -17.76 2.20 24.03
CA LYS A 459 -16.97 1.20 23.31
C LYS A 459 -17.33 1.30 21.84
N LEU A 460 -16.34 1.65 21.02
CA LEU A 460 -16.52 1.92 19.61
C LEU A 460 -16.15 0.70 18.77
N ASN A 461 -16.99 0.39 17.79
CA ASN A 461 -16.67 -0.50 16.68
C ASN A 461 -16.29 0.35 15.46
N PHE A 462 -15.11 0.10 14.88
CA PHE A 462 -14.67 0.82 13.68
C PHE A 462 -15.38 0.28 12.44
N ILE A 463 -16.07 1.13 11.68
CA ILE A 463 -16.76 0.74 10.46
C ILE A 463 -15.88 0.98 9.24
N CYS A 464 -15.58 2.26 8.95
CA CYS A 464 -14.84 2.66 7.75
C CYS A 464 -14.32 4.09 7.87
N ARG A 465 -13.58 4.54 6.86
CA ARG A 465 -13.22 5.95 6.70
C ARG A 465 -14.11 6.59 5.63
N ARG A 466 -14.71 7.73 5.95
CA ARG A 466 -15.64 8.48 5.10
C ARG A 466 -14.96 8.90 3.79
N LYS A 467 -15.75 8.97 2.70
CA LYS A 467 -15.34 9.28 1.31
C LYS A 467 -14.54 8.20 0.56
N LEU A 468 -14.39 7.00 1.14
CA LEU A 468 -13.88 5.80 0.43
C LEU A 468 -15.05 4.89 0.02
N ILE A 469 -15.91 5.39 -0.88
CA ILE A 469 -17.07 4.66 -1.41
C ILE A 469 -16.95 4.51 -2.93
N LEU A 470 -17.28 3.33 -3.44
CA LEU A 470 -17.48 3.12 -4.87
C LEU A 470 -18.88 3.63 -5.23
N THR A 471 -18.95 4.39 -6.33
CA THR A 471 -20.20 4.94 -6.85
C THR A 471 -20.10 5.10 -8.36
N VAL A 472 -21.09 4.60 -9.09
CA VAL A 472 -21.25 4.88 -10.54
C VAL A 472 -22.48 5.76 -10.80
N ASN A 473 -23.57 5.51 -10.08
CA ASN A 473 -24.86 6.19 -10.20
C ASN A 473 -25.38 6.58 -8.80
N ILE A 474 -26.47 5.96 -8.32
CA ILE A 474 -27.02 6.16 -6.97
C ILE A 474 -26.43 5.18 -5.95
N ASP A 475 -25.69 4.18 -6.44
CA ASP A 475 -25.06 3.13 -5.68
C ASP A 475 -23.86 3.64 -4.89
N LYS A 476 -23.75 3.21 -3.63
CA LYS A 476 -22.71 3.71 -2.74
C LYS A 476 -22.21 2.57 -1.88
N ASN A 477 -21.18 1.89 -2.40
CA ASN A 477 -20.63 0.70 -1.79
C ASN A 477 -19.38 1.04 -1.00
N THR A 478 -19.38 0.72 0.29
CA THR A 478 -18.22 0.95 1.17
C THR A 478 -17.12 -0.08 0.93
N GLU A 479 -15.93 0.19 1.46
CA GLU A 479 -14.86 -0.80 1.54
C GLU A 479 -15.31 -2.12 2.19
N ARG A 480 -16.20 -2.06 3.18
CA ARG A 480 -16.76 -3.25 3.84
C ARG A 480 -17.65 -4.05 2.90
N ASP A 481 -18.49 -3.38 2.12
CA ASP A 481 -19.38 -4.04 1.15
C ASP A 481 -18.55 -4.75 0.08
N LEU A 482 -17.52 -4.06 -0.43
CA LEU A 482 -16.57 -4.63 -1.38
C LEU A 482 -15.84 -5.85 -0.80
N GLN A 483 -15.38 -5.77 0.46
CA GLN A 483 -14.72 -6.88 1.14
C GLN A 483 -15.61 -8.12 1.22
N LEU A 484 -16.89 -7.96 1.58
CA LEU A 484 -17.86 -9.05 1.67
C LEU A 484 -18.14 -9.68 0.30
N VAL A 485 -18.22 -8.85 -0.74
CA VAL A 485 -18.41 -9.29 -2.11
C VAL A 485 -17.22 -10.11 -2.62
N VAL A 486 -16.00 -9.59 -2.45
CA VAL A 486 -14.76 -10.29 -2.82
C VAL A 486 -14.61 -11.59 -2.04
N GLU A 487 -14.98 -11.63 -0.76
CA GLU A 487 -14.93 -12.86 0.04
C GLU A 487 -15.81 -13.95 -0.57
N LYS A 488 -17.05 -13.64 -0.96
CA LYS A 488 -17.95 -14.62 -1.60
C LYS A 488 -17.39 -15.15 -2.92
N GLY A 489 -16.89 -14.26 -3.78
CA GLY A 489 -16.21 -14.67 -5.02
C GLY A 489 -15.00 -15.57 -4.75
N SER A 490 -14.17 -15.19 -3.78
CA SER A 490 -12.95 -15.95 -3.41
C SER A 490 -13.23 -17.36 -2.92
N GLN A 491 -14.40 -17.61 -2.31
CA GLN A 491 -14.79 -18.94 -1.87
C GLN A 491 -15.01 -19.89 -3.05
N LEU A 492 -15.54 -19.40 -4.17
CA LEU A 492 -15.68 -20.19 -5.39
C LEU A 492 -14.32 -20.53 -6.00
N LEU A 493 -13.44 -19.53 -6.11
CA LEU A 493 -12.06 -19.71 -6.59
C LEU A 493 -11.32 -20.80 -5.79
N MET A 494 -11.41 -20.73 -4.47
CA MET A 494 -10.78 -21.70 -3.57
C MET A 494 -11.37 -23.11 -3.72
N ARG A 495 -12.70 -23.23 -3.80
CA ARG A 495 -13.38 -24.53 -3.89
C ARG A 495 -13.12 -25.24 -5.21
N GLN A 496 -13.08 -24.50 -6.32
CA GLN A 496 -13.00 -25.09 -7.66
C GLN A 496 -11.55 -25.21 -8.17
N CYS A 497 -10.70 -24.22 -7.92
CA CYS A 497 -9.34 -24.17 -8.47
C CYS A 497 -8.23 -24.36 -7.44
N LYS A 498 -8.56 -24.42 -6.14
CA LYS A 498 -7.55 -24.36 -5.05
C LYS A 498 -6.60 -23.16 -5.16
N ALA A 499 -7.06 -22.09 -5.83
CA ALA A 499 -6.33 -20.84 -5.96
C ALA A 499 -6.76 -19.87 -4.85
N GLU A 500 -5.83 -19.01 -4.45
CA GLU A 500 -6.04 -18.04 -3.37
C GLU A 500 -5.86 -16.62 -3.90
N ILE A 501 -6.68 -15.69 -3.39
CA ILE A 501 -6.45 -14.27 -3.62
C ILE A 501 -5.30 -13.82 -2.72
N VAL A 502 -4.28 -13.22 -3.32
CA VAL A 502 -3.15 -12.57 -2.65
C VAL A 502 -3.59 -11.20 -2.12
N ASP A 503 -4.11 -10.35 -3.00
CA ASP A 503 -4.65 -9.04 -2.66
C ASP A 503 -5.62 -8.54 -3.74
N PHE A 504 -6.37 -7.47 -3.44
CA PHE A 504 -7.33 -6.88 -4.39
C PHE A 504 -7.48 -5.36 -4.28
N THR A 505 -7.93 -4.70 -5.34
CA THR A 505 -8.36 -3.30 -5.33
C THR A 505 -9.54 -3.10 -6.27
N SER A 506 -10.16 -1.92 -6.27
CA SER A 506 -11.31 -1.63 -7.12
C SER A 506 -11.39 -0.17 -7.55
N HIS A 507 -12.10 0.04 -8.65
CA HIS A 507 -12.36 1.36 -9.22
C HIS A 507 -13.75 1.38 -9.88
N ALA A 508 -14.42 2.52 -9.80
CA ALA A 508 -15.65 2.78 -10.55
C ALA A 508 -15.30 3.39 -11.91
N ASN A 509 -15.37 2.58 -12.97
CA ASN A 509 -15.12 3.03 -14.34
C ASN A 509 -16.37 3.74 -14.88
N VAL A 510 -16.28 5.07 -14.95
CA VAL A 510 -17.33 5.93 -15.51
C VAL A 510 -16.96 6.50 -16.89
N ALA A 511 -15.84 6.06 -17.47
CA ALA A 511 -15.38 6.52 -18.78
C ALA A 511 -16.27 5.98 -19.91
N HIS A 512 -16.88 4.80 -19.71
CA HIS A 512 -17.83 4.19 -20.62
C HIS A 512 -19.24 4.25 -20.02
N GLN A 513 -20.26 4.37 -20.88
CA GLN A 513 -21.66 4.41 -20.48
C GLN A 513 -22.38 3.12 -20.93
N PRO A 514 -23.06 2.39 -20.03
CA PRO A 514 -23.19 2.64 -18.59
C PRO A 514 -21.87 2.35 -17.86
N GLY A 515 -21.54 3.17 -16.85
CA GLY A 515 -20.35 2.93 -16.03
C GLY A 515 -20.48 1.63 -15.23
N HIS A 516 -19.37 1.07 -14.78
CA HIS A 516 -19.35 -0.21 -14.06
C HIS A 516 -18.22 -0.28 -13.03
N TYR A 517 -18.28 -1.29 -12.18
CA TYR A 517 -17.23 -1.56 -11.20
C TYR A 517 -16.17 -2.47 -11.81
N VAL A 518 -14.91 -2.13 -11.59
CA VAL A 518 -13.75 -2.96 -11.94
C VAL A 518 -13.09 -3.41 -10.64
N ILE A 519 -12.90 -4.71 -10.48
CA ILE A 519 -12.20 -5.32 -9.36
C ILE A 519 -10.94 -6.00 -9.89
N TYR A 520 -9.78 -5.67 -9.31
CA TYR A 520 -8.50 -6.25 -9.65
C TYR A 520 -8.11 -7.31 -8.62
N TRP A 521 -7.79 -8.53 -9.05
CA TRP A 521 -7.31 -9.63 -8.19
C TRP A 521 -5.89 -10.05 -8.58
N GLU A 522 -5.01 -10.13 -7.58
CA GLU A 522 -3.77 -10.91 -7.72
C GLU A 522 -4.02 -12.30 -7.12
N ILE A 523 -3.73 -13.36 -7.88
CA ILE A 523 -4.02 -14.75 -7.49
C ILE A 523 -2.75 -15.59 -7.36
N LYS A 524 -2.69 -16.43 -6.30
CA LYS A 524 -1.71 -17.50 -6.12
C LYS A 524 -2.37 -18.82 -6.53
N GLY A 525 -1.82 -19.47 -7.55
CA GLY A 525 -2.40 -20.65 -8.20
C GLY A 525 -2.77 -20.37 -9.65
N GLU A 526 -3.42 -21.34 -10.29
CA GLU A 526 -3.99 -21.24 -11.62
C GLU A 526 -5.51 -21.27 -11.51
N ALA A 527 -6.19 -20.50 -12.35
CA ALA A 527 -7.65 -20.42 -12.37
C ALA A 527 -8.15 -20.45 -13.81
N GLU A 528 -9.13 -21.29 -14.09
CA GLU A 528 -9.76 -21.36 -15.41
C GLU A 528 -10.65 -20.14 -15.63
N GLU A 529 -10.67 -19.62 -16.87
CA GLU A 529 -11.47 -18.45 -17.26
C GLU A 529 -12.96 -18.60 -16.91
N ARG A 530 -13.49 -19.82 -17.05
CA ARG A 530 -14.87 -20.14 -16.65
C ARG A 530 -15.12 -19.87 -15.16
N VAL A 531 -14.23 -20.33 -14.28
CA VAL A 531 -14.36 -20.15 -12.83
C VAL A 531 -14.21 -18.69 -12.46
N LEU A 532 -13.32 -17.95 -13.14
CA LEU A 532 -13.20 -16.51 -12.97
C LEU A 532 -14.49 -15.77 -13.37
N GLY A 533 -15.14 -16.19 -14.45
CA GLY A 533 -16.47 -15.67 -14.85
C GLY A 533 -17.57 -15.97 -13.82
N GLU A 534 -17.56 -17.17 -13.22
CA GLU A 534 -18.46 -17.54 -12.12
C GLU A 534 -18.19 -16.70 -10.86
N CYS A 535 -16.92 -16.49 -10.49
CA CYS A 535 -16.50 -15.59 -9.41
C CYS A 535 -16.97 -14.16 -9.64
N CYS A 536 -16.78 -13.64 -10.86
CA CYS A 536 -17.21 -12.30 -11.26
C CYS A 536 -18.73 -12.13 -11.13
N SER A 537 -19.48 -13.14 -11.58
CA SER A 537 -20.94 -13.16 -11.47
C SER A 537 -21.40 -13.21 -10.01
N GLU A 538 -20.81 -14.09 -9.19
CA GLU A 538 -21.13 -14.19 -7.77
C GLU A 538 -20.84 -12.87 -7.05
N MET A 539 -19.77 -12.17 -7.43
CA MET A 539 -19.47 -10.84 -6.89
C MET A 539 -20.53 -9.81 -7.29
N ASP A 540 -20.87 -9.71 -8.58
CA ASP A 540 -21.91 -8.79 -9.08
C ASP A 540 -23.25 -9.00 -8.35
N TRP A 541 -23.65 -10.26 -8.14
CA TRP A 541 -24.90 -10.60 -7.43
C TRP A 541 -24.85 -10.38 -5.91
N SER A 542 -23.66 -10.27 -5.34
CA SER A 542 -23.46 -10.25 -3.89
C SER A 542 -23.60 -8.87 -3.25
N PHE A 543 -23.60 -7.81 -4.06
CA PHE A 543 -23.86 -6.47 -3.57
C PHE A 543 -25.27 -6.35 -3.00
N VAL A 544 -25.35 -5.86 -1.76
CA VAL A 544 -26.62 -5.72 -1.02
C VAL A 544 -27.17 -4.30 -1.12
N ASP A 545 -26.33 -3.33 -1.49
CA ASP A 545 -26.75 -1.95 -1.66
C ASP A 545 -27.91 -1.86 -2.68
N HIS A 546 -29.01 -1.26 -2.24
CA HIS A 546 -30.21 -1.16 -3.06
C HIS A 546 -29.97 -0.28 -4.29
N GLY A 547 -29.11 0.73 -4.18
CA GLY A 547 -28.70 1.57 -5.31
C GLY A 547 -28.00 0.77 -6.40
N TYR A 548 -27.07 -0.10 -6.02
CA TYR A 548 -26.36 -1.00 -6.94
C TYR A 548 -27.31 -2.02 -7.57
N VAL A 549 -28.08 -2.73 -6.75
CA VAL A 549 -28.99 -3.80 -7.22
C VAL A 549 -30.02 -3.26 -8.21
N VAL A 550 -30.64 -2.12 -7.90
CA VAL A 550 -31.61 -1.49 -8.81
C VAL A 550 -30.91 -1.00 -10.08
N SER A 551 -29.80 -0.29 -9.95
CA SER A 551 -29.10 0.28 -11.11
C SER A 551 -28.51 -0.78 -12.05
N ARG A 552 -28.06 -1.93 -11.53
CA ARG A 552 -27.67 -3.10 -12.32
C ARG A 552 -28.86 -3.71 -13.06
N ARG A 553 -30.02 -3.85 -12.39
CA ARG A 553 -31.26 -4.35 -13.02
C ARG A 553 -31.80 -3.40 -14.09
N THR A 554 -31.73 -2.09 -13.88
CA THR A 554 -32.15 -1.07 -14.87
C THR A 554 -31.10 -0.79 -15.94
N LYS A 555 -29.95 -1.49 -15.90
CA LYS A 555 -28.80 -1.31 -16.81
C LYS A 555 -28.20 0.11 -16.79
N SER A 556 -28.42 0.84 -15.70
CA SER A 556 -27.78 2.14 -15.43
C SER A 556 -26.34 1.97 -14.92
N ILE A 557 -26.02 0.79 -14.38
CA ILE A 557 -24.66 0.30 -14.12
C ILE A 557 -24.42 -0.93 -15.01
N GLY A 558 -23.28 -0.94 -15.71
CA GLY A 558 -22.81 -2.07 -16.50
C GLY A 558 -22.44 -3.30 -15.65
N PRO A 559 -22.19 -4.46 -16.29
CA PRO A 559 -21.72 -5.64 -15.56
C PRO A 559 -20.41 -5.38 -14.85
N LEU A 560 -20.24 -6.00 -13.67
CA LEU A 560 -18.96 -5.96 -12.97
C LEU A 560 -17.86 -6.58 -13.84
N GLU A 561 -16.68 -5.98 -13.82
CA GLU A 561 -15.49 -6.46 -14.50
C GLU A 561 -14.49 -6.98 -13.47
N LEU A 562 -14.02 -8.21 -13.66
CA LEU A 562 -12.95 -8.82 -12.87
C LEU A 562 -11.67 -8.86 -13.71
N CYS A 563 -10.64 -8.13 -13.28
CA CYS A 563 -9.33 -8.12 -13.90
C CYS A 563 -8.34 -8.92 -13.06
N ILE A 564 -7.68 -9.91 -13.66
CA ILE A 564 -6.57 -10.61 -13.00
C ILE A 564 -5.27 -9.88 -13.33
N VAL A 565 -4.51 -9.53 -12.29
CA VAL A 565 -3.21 -8.87 -12.45
C VAL A 565 -2.07 -9.86 -12.30
N GLU A 566 -0.91 -9.53 -12.89
CA GLU A 566 0.30 -10.33 -12.77
C GLU A 566 0.71 -10.55 -11.31
N ARG A 567 1.35 -11.68 -11.03
CA ARG A 567 1.93 -11.95 -9.71
C ARG A 567 2.97 -10.89 -9.35
N GLY A 568 2.91 -10.39 -8.12
CA GLY A 568 3.76 -9.32 -7.62
C GLY A 568 3.31 -7.91 -7.99
N THR A 569 2.13 -7.72 -8.59
CA THR A 569 1.59 -6.39 -8.90
C THR A 569 1.41 -5.56 -7.64
N PHE A 570 0.79 -6.11 -6.59
CA PHE A 570 0.62 -5.37 -5.33
C PHE A 570 1.94 -5.11 -4.60
N LYS A 571 2.95 -5.97 -4.81
CA LYS A 571 4.33 -5.74 -4.34
C LYS A 571 4.97 -4.56 -5.08
N LYS A 572 4.79 -4.45 -6.40
CA LYS A 572 5.25 -3.28 -7.19
C LYS A 572 4.55 -1.99 -6.73
N ILE A 573 3.25 -2.04 -6.43
CA ILE A 573 2.50 -0.90 -5.86
C ILE A 573 3.11 -0.49 -4.52
N LEU A 574 3.32 -1.43 -3.61
CA LEU A 574 3.98 -1.16 -2.33
C LEU A 574 5.36 -0.48 -2.55
N ASP A 575 6.20 -1.06 -3.39
CA ASP A 575 7.54 -0.56 -3.68
C ASP A 575 7.51 0.86 -4.26
N TYR A 576 6.51 1.18 -5.09
CA TYR A 576 6.29 2.53 -5.61
C TYR A 576 5.95 3.53 -4.51
N TYR A 577 5.00 3.22 -3.62
CA TYR A 577 4.61 4.12 -2.53
C TYR A 577 5.79 4.37 -1.57
N VAL A 578 6.52 3.31 -1.22
CA VAL A 578 7.70 3.43 -0.37
C VAL A 578 8.82 4.21 -1.08
N GLY A 579 9.02 3.98 -2.37
CA GLY A 579 9.97 4.72 -3.21
C GLY A 579 9.67 6.22 -3.26
N ASN A 580 8.38 6.59 -3.24
CA ASN A 580 7.92 7.99 -3.20
C ASN A 580 7.82 8.59 -1.79
N GLY A 581 8.39 7.92 -0.77
CA GLY A 581 8.52 8.47 0.57
C GLY A 581 7.41 8.08 1.55
N ALA A 582 6.46 7.22 1.16
CA ALA A 582 5.53 6.63 2.11
C ALA A 582 6.27 5.67 3.06
N ALA A 583 5.84 5.61 4.32
CA ALA A 583 6.39 4.66 5.28
C ALA A 583 5.74 3.29 5.13
N MET A 584 6.54 2.21 5.10
CA MET A 584 6.01 0.84 5.10
C MET A 584 5.07 0.58 6.29
N SER A 585 5.38 1.14 7.47
CA SER A 585 4.54 1.02 8.66
C SER A 585 3.18 1.72 8.58
N GLN A 586 2.95 2.55 7.54
CA GLN A 586 1.68 3.24 7.27
C GLN A 586 0.97 2.74 6.01
N PHE A 587 1.61 1.87 5.21
CA PHE A 587 1.06 1.44 3.94
C PHE A 587 -0.18 0.57 4.14
N LYS A 588 -1.20 0.85 3.33
CA LYS A 588 -2.43 0.07 3.20
C LYS A 588 -2.78 0.04 1.73
N THR A 589 -3.04 -1.14 1.17
CA THR A 589 -3.59 -1.25 -0.18
C THR A 589 -4.91 -0.47 -0.25
N PRO A 590 -5.03 0.57 -1.10
CA PRO A 590 -6.29 1.27 -1.29
C PRO A 590 -7.32 0.32 -1.90
N ARG A 591 -8.49 0.21 -1.28
CA ARG A 591 -9.56 -0.67 -1.76
C ARG A 591 -10.50 -0.02 -2.76
N VAL A 592 -10.62 1.31 -2.71
CA VAL A 592 -11.64 2.09 -3.44
C VAL A 592 -11.00 3.32 -4.08
N ASP A 593 -11.49 3.65 -5.28
CA ASP A 593 -11.22 4.83 -6.10
C ASP A 593 -9.73 5.13 -6.32
N VAL A 594 -9.16 4.34 -7.23
CA VAL A 594 -7.77 4.36 -7.67
C VAL A 594 -7.45 5.55 -8.59
N LYS A 595 -8.32 6.58 -8.72
CA LYS A 595 -8.03 7.80 -9.52
C LYS A 595 -6.67 8.43 -9.19
N LEU A 596 -6.20 8.30 -7.94
CA LEU A 596 -4.89 8.76 -7.49
C LEU A 596 -3.71 7.85 -7.91
N MET A 597 -3.95 6.58 -8.23
CA MET A 597 -3.00 5.72 -8.95
C MET A 597 -3.29 5.66 -10.46
N MET A 598 -3.95 6.66 -11.04
CA MET A 598 -4.16 6.76 -12.49
C MET A 598 -3.56 8.07 -13.04
N THR A 599 -2.35 8.42 -12.61
CA THR A 599 -1.50 9.26 -13.48
C THR A 599 -1.08 8.42 -14.70
N PRO A 600 -0.75 9.02 -15.85
CA PRO A 600 -0.35 8.27 -17.05
C PRO A 600 0.77 7.24 -16.81
N GLU A 601 1.62 7.47 -15.81
CA GLU A 601 2.71 6.57 -15.38
C GLU A 601 2.21 5.31 -14.64
N HIS A 602 1.11 5.39 -13.89
CA HIS A 602 0.52 4.27 -13.16
C HIS A 602 -0.45 3.45 -14.01
N VAL A 603 -1.13 4.12 -14.95
CA VAL A 603 -1.88 3.46 -16.02
C VAL A 603 -0.94 2.52 -16.76
N CYS A 604 0.34 2.86 -17.01
CA CYS A 604 1.34 1.94 -17.54
C CYS A 604 1.64 0.73 -16.63
N LEU A 605 1.63 0.85 -15.30
CA LEU A 605 1.87 -0.30 -14.40
C LEU A 605 0.70 -1.28 -14.37
N PHE A 606 -0.54 -0.78 -14.42
CA PHE A 606 -1.73 -1.62 -14.52
C PHE A 606 -1.98 -2.09 -15.97
N HIS A 607 -1.76 -1.26 -17.01
CA HIS A 607 -1.93 -1.61 -18.44
C HIS A 607 -0.79 -2.48 -18.98
N CYS A 608 0.42 -2.42 -18.41
CA CYS A 608 1.44 -3.45 -18.65
C CYS A 608 0.94 -4.85 -18.26
N ALA A 609 0.04 -4.96 -17.26
CA ALA A 609 -0.55 -6.23 -16.85
C ALA A 609 -1.78 -6.65 -17.67
N ILE A 610 -2.35 -5.78 -18.54
CA ILE A 610 -3.52 -6.07 -19.40
C ILE A 610 -3.11 -6.28 -20.87
N GLY A 611 -1.81 -6.26 -21.20
CA GLY A 611 -1.32 -6.52 -22.56
C GLY A 611 -1.55 -5.40 -23.57
N GLU A 612 -1.98 -4.20 -23.16
CA GLU A 612 -1.99 -3.01 -24.02
C GLU A 612 -0.69 -2.23 -23.86
N VAL A 613 0.30 -2.54 -24.70
CA VAL A 613 1.59 -1.85 -24.70
C VAL A 613 1.45 -0.44 -25.29
N GLN A 614 1.57 0.60 -24.45
CA GLN A 614 1.95 1.94 -24.94
C GLN A 614 3.43 1.93 -25.32
N VAL A 615 3.78 1.45 -26.52
CA VAL A 615 5.14 1.60 -27.04
C VAL A 615 5.39 3.07 -27.36
N ARG A 616 6.36 3.70 -26.69
CA ARG A 616 6.92 5.00 -27.07
C ARG A 616 8.33 4.79 -27.58
N VAL A 617 8.61 5.18 -28.82
CA VAL A 617 9.96 5.12 -29.41
C VAL A 617 10.60 6.49 -29.28
N GLY A 618 11.72 6.57 -28.55
CA GLY A 618 12.54 7.79 -28.43
C GLY A 618 13.71 7.76 -29.42
N LEU A 619 13.88 8.80 -30.23
CA LEU A 619 14.97 8.89 -31.20
C LEU A 619 15.48 10.33 -31.39
N THR A 620 16.75 10.48 -31.76
CA THR A 620 17.34 11.77 -32.11
C THR A 620 17.32 11.95 -33.63
N TRP A 621 16.67 13.00 -34.12
CA TRP A 621 16.58 13.31 -35.55
C TRP A 621 16.65 14.82 -35.77
N ARG A 622 17.46 15.27 -36.74
CA ARG A 622 17.68 16.70 -37.06
C ARG A 622 18.03 17.57 -35.86
N GLY A 623 18.85 17.05 -34.94
CA GLY A 623 19.27 17.77 -33.73
C GLY A 623 18.19 17.92 -32.65
N LYS A 624 17.05 17.22 -32.78
CA LYS A 624 15.95 17.22 -31.81
C LYS A 624 15.69 15.81 -31.28
N VAL A 625 15.19 15.72 -30.05
CA VAL A 625 14.72 14.47 -29.45
C VAL A 625 13.25 14.31 -29.79
N HIS A 626 12.88 13.24 -30.49
CA HIS A 626 11.51 12.91 -30.82
C HIS A 626 11.04 11.73 -29.97
N VAL A 627 9.87 11.88 -29.34
CA VAL A 627 9.15 10.80 -28.68
C VAL A 627 7.92 10.50 -29.53
N VAL A 628 7.92 9.32 -30.15
CA VAL A 628 6.89 8.89 -31.09
C VAL A 628 5.99 7.86 -30.40
N GLY A 629 4.69 8.14 -30.29
CA GLY A 629 3.69 7.26 -29.66
C GLY A 629 2.27 7.52 -30.19
N GLY A 630 1.33 6.61 -29.95
CA GLY A 630 -0.05 6.73 -30.47
C GLY A 630 -0.86 7.89 -29.88
N PHE A 631 -0.43 8.42 -28.73
CA PHE A 631 -1.09 9.46 -27.96
C PHE A 631 -0.03 10.39 -27.34
N ALA A 632 0.00 11.66 -27.72
CA ALA A 632 0.88 12.68 -27.13
C ALA A 632 0.05 13.88 -26.65
N GLU A 633 0.33 14.37 -25.44
CA GLU A 633 -0.32 15.55 -24.86
C GLU A 633 0.75 16.60 -24.53
N ARG A 634 0.51 17.86 -24.93
CA ARG A 634 1.47 18.95 -24.80
C ARG A 634 1.76 19.27 -23.33
N SER A 635 2.95 18.93 -22.83
CA SER A 635 3.36 19.34 -21.49
C SER A 635 3.55 20.88 -21.38
N GLY A 636 2.77 21.53 -20.51
CA GLY A 636 2.96 22.95 -20.14
C GLY A 636 2.12 24.01 -20.89
N SER A 637 0.89 23.68 -21.31
CA SER A 637 -0.17 24.66 -21.66
C SER A 637 -1.37 24.58 -20.70
N ASP A 638 -2.09 25.68 -20.51
CA ASP A 638 -3.34 25.70 -19.74
C ASP A 638 -4.35 24.68 -20.30
N PRO A 639 -5.15 24.03 -19.43
CA PRO A 639 -6.12 23.03 -19.85
C PRO A 639 -7.17 23.67 -20.77
N ASN A 640 -7.22 23.22 -22.03
CA ASN A 640 -8.28 23.62 -22.94
C ASN A 640 -9.59 22.92 -22.49
N PRO A 641 -10.70 23.65 -22.22
CA PRO A 641 -11.94 23.05 -21.74
C PRO A 641 -12.65 22.11 -22.75
N TYR A 642 -12.13 21.97 -23.97
CA TYR A 642 -12.78 21.20 -25.06
C TYR A 642 -11.83 20.38 -25.98
N GLY A 643 -10.57 20.11 -25.60
CA GLY A 643 -9.60 19.42 -26.47
C GLY A 643 -9.27 17.98 -26.03
N GLY A 644 -9.77 16.98 -26.75
CA GLY A 644 -9.42 15.57 -26.55
C GLY A 644 -8.05 15.18 -27.12
N LEU A 645 -7.56 13.99 -26.75
CA LEU A 645 -6.37 13.35 -27.32
C LEU A 645 -6.43 13.36 -28.86
N GLU A 646 -5.48 14.01 -29.52
CA GLU A 646 -5.36 13.94 -30.98
C GLU A 646 -4.48 12.74 -31.36
N ARG A 647 -5.13 11.73 -31.98
CA ARG A 647 -4.51 10.48 -32.44
C ARG A 647 -3.29 10.75 -33.34
N SER A 648 -2.28 9.89 -33.23
CA SER A 648 -1.20 9.77 -34.23
C SER A 648 -0.26 11.00 -34.32
N SER A 649 0.22 11.46 -33.16
CA SER A 649 1.11 12.63 -32.98
C SER A 649 2.45 12.26 -32.34
N ALA A 650 3.47 13.12 -32.46
CA ALA A 650 4.77 12.94 -31.79
C ALA A 650 5.17 14.22 -31.04
N GLU A 651 5.98 14.11 -29.99
CA GLU A 651 6.57 15.28 -29.33
C GLU A 651 8.03 15.43 -29.73
N ALA A 652 8.43 16.65 -30.12
CA ALA A 652 9.80 16.98 -30.46
C ALA A 652 10.37 18.02 -29.47
N PHE A 653 11.53 17.72 -28.90
CA PHE A 653 12.28 18.62 -28.05
C PHE A 653 13.51 19.16 -28.78
N ASP A 654 13.60 20.49 -28.90
CA ASP A 654 14.74 21.18 -29.48
C ASP A 654 15.65 21.72 -28.36
N PRO A 655 16.82 21.08 -28.11
CA PRO A 655 17.73 21.47 -27.05
C PRO A 655 18.40 22.83 -27.30
N ASN A 656 18.38 23.35 -28.53
CA ASN A 656 19.05 24.62 -28.88
C ASN A 656 18.13 25.84 -28.71
N LYS A 657 16.85 25.64 -28.37
CA LYS A 657 15.86 26.72 -28.19
C LYS A 657 15.80 27.13 -26.72
N HIS A 658 16.20 28.37 -26.39
CA HIS A 658 16.13 28.91 -25.02
C HIS A 658 14.68 28.95 -24.49
N GLY A 659 14.42 28.35 -23.32
CA GLY A 659 13.07 28.24 -22.72
C GLY A 659 12.30 26.98 -23.14
N SER A 660 13.02 25.89 -23.45
CA SER A 660 12.59 24.70 -24.19
C SER A 660 11.28 24.08 -23.68
N LYS A 661 10.23 24.14 -24.50
CA LYS A 661 8.99 23.35 -24.38
C LYS A 661 8.97 22.28 -25.46
N TRP A 662 8.28 21.18 -25.19
CA TRP A 662 7.99 20.15 -26.20
C TRP A 662 7.04 20.71 -27.26
N ASP A 663 7.39 20.51 -28.53
CA ASP A 663 6.56 20.90 -29.68
C ASP A 663 5.77 19.67 -30.16
N LEU A 664 4.43 19.76 -30.14
CA LEU A 664 3.54 18.69 -30.61
C LEU A 664 3.48 18.68 -32.15
N MET A 665 3.84 17.55 -32.75
CA MET A 665 3.77 17.28 -34.18
C MET A 665 2.52 16.46 -34.51
N VAL A 666 1.40 17.17 -34.72
CA VAL A 666 0.10 16.55 -35.05
C VAL A 666 0.15 15.90 -36.44
N ASN A 667 -0.44 14.70 -36.53
CA ASN A 667 -0.50 13.84 -37.72
C ASN A 667 0.86 13.37 -38.23
N MET A 668 1.90 13.29 -37.38
CA MET A 668 3.16 12.63 -37.77
C MET A 668 2.92 11.15 -38.11
N TRP A 669 1.84 10.58 -37.59
CA TRP A 669 1.29 9.30 -38.01
C TRP A 669 -0.14 9.51 -38.52
N ARG A 670 -0.60 8.69 -39.45
CA ARG A 670 -2.00 8.70 -39.93
C ARG A 670 -2.66 7.31 -39.88
N LEU A 671 -1.93 6.33 -39.35
CA LEU A 671 -2.39 4.97 -39.12
C LEU A 671 -2.84 4.83 -37.65
N ASP A 672 -3.84 4.00 -37.39
CA ASP A 672 -4.36 3.72 -36.04
C ASP A 672 -3.35 2.99 -35.13
N VAL A 673 -2.22 2.52 -35.69
CA VAL A 673 -1.24 1.66 -35.03
C VAL A 673 0.15 2.31 -35.06
N PRO A 674 0.74 2.71 -33.91
CA PRO A 674 2.05 3.35 -33.87
C PRO A 674 3.21 2.38 -34.17
N PRO A 675 4.35 2.88 -34.67
CA PRO A 675 5.51 2.07 -34.98
C PRO A 675 6.17 1.58 -33.68
N ASN A 676 6.59 0.33 -33.66
CA ASN A 676 7.31 -0.25 -32.53
C ASN A 676 8.82 -0.04 -32.67
N GLN A 677 9.31 0.23 -33.90
CA GLN A 677 10.72 0.44 -34.16
C GLN A 677 10.96 1.49 -35.26
N ILE A 678 11.81 2.47 -34.98
CA ILE A 678 12.23 3.54 -35.90
C ILE A 678 13.74 3.75 -35.78
N VAL A 679 14.42 3.95 -36.90
CA VAL A 679 15.84 4.33 -36.97
C VAL A 679 16.06 5.51 -37.92
N VAL A 680 17.20 6.19 -37.78
CA VAL A 680 17.60 7.30 -38.64
C VAL A 680 18.75 6.85 -39.56
N VAL A 681 18.58 7.03 -40.87
CA VAL A 681 19.59 6.72 -41.90
C VAL A 681 19.75 7.92 -42.83
N GLY A 682 20.91 8.57 -42.84
CA GLY A 682 21.19 9.68 -43.77
C GLY A 682 20.14 10.78 -43.75
N ASP A 683 19.67 11.17 -42.55
CA ASP A 683 18.57 12.13 -42.30
C ASP A 683 17.14 11.64 -42.65
N ARG A 684 16.98 10.38 -43.02
CA ARG A 684 15.68 9.73 -43.30
C ARG A 684 15.21 8.95 -42.07
N LEU A 685 13.92 9.01 -41.77
CA LEU A 685 13.29 8.20 -40.71
C LEU A 685 12.72 6.93 -41.32
N LEU A 686 13.20 5.78 -40.86
CA LEU A 686 12.81 4.47 -41.38
C LEU A 686 12.14 3.63 -40.29
N SER A 687 11.06 2.93 -40.64
CA SER A 687 10.31 2.05 -39.74
C SER A 687 10.10 0.67 -40.37
N SER A 688 10.04 -0.37 -39.54
CA SER A 688 9.96 -1.77 -39.96
C SER A 688 8.80 -2.54 -39.31
N GLY A 689 8.21 -2.01 -38.23
CA GLY A 689 7.24 -2.71 -37.38
C GLY A 689 6.30 -1.75 -36.68
N ASP A 690 5.17 -2.27 -36.19
CA ASP A 690 4.15 -1.56 -35.41
C ASP A 690 3.85 -2.27 -34.08
N CYS A 691 2.96 -1.69 -33.27
CA CYS A 691 2.64 -2.24 -31.96
C CYS A 691 1.92 -3.59 -32.01
N LEU A 692 1.39 -4.01 -33.16
CA LEU A 692 0.79 -5.33 -33.36
C LEU A 692 1.78 -6.32 -33.98
N ASN A 693 2.72 -5.85 -34.80
CA ASN A 693 3.66 -6.67 -35.55
C ASN A 693 5.08 -6.09 -35.47
N ALA A 694 6.02 -6.84 -34.87
CA ALA A 694 7.44 -6.48 -34.87
C ALA A 694 8.06 -6.36 -36.28
N TRP A 695 7.39 -6.88 -37.33
CA TRP A 695 7.75 -6.71 -38.74
C TRP A 695 6.49 -6.59 -39.59
N LYS A 696 6.38 -5.55 -40.41
CA LYS A 696 5.24 -5.36 -41.34
C LYS A 696 5.36 -6.12 -42.66
N GLY A 697 6.55 -6.66 -42.99
CA GLY A 697 6.82 -7.24 -44.31
C GLY A 697 7.68 -6.36 -45.22
N HIS A 698 7.90 -5.11 -44.82
CA HIS A 698 8.56 -4.07 -45.60
C HIS A 698 9.15 -2.99 -44.68
N VAL A 699 9.96 -2.09 -45.26
CA VAL A 699 10.48 -0.89 -44.60
C VAL A 699 9.73 0.33 -45.12
N GLU A 700 9.32 1.22 -44.24
CA GLU A 700 8.65 2.47 -44.56
C GLU A 700 9.57 3.66 -44.26
N GLU A 701 9.53 4.68 -45.12
CA GLU A 701 10.20 5.96 -44.92
C GLU A 701 9.17 7.06 -44.64
N TYR A 702 9.46 7.91 -43.65
CA TYR A 702 8.62 9.06 -43.35
C TYR A 702 8.83 10.20 -44.35
N ASP A 703 7.75 10.61 -45.02
CA ASP A 703 7.70 11.83 -45.84
C ASP A 703 7.20 13.00 -44.97
N ALA A 704 8.11 13.91 -44.62
CA ALA A 704 7.80 15.06 -43.78
C ALA A 704 6.86 16.10 -44.44
N ASN A 705 6.77 16.14 -45.77
CA ASN A 705 5.90 17.06 -46.49
C ASN A 705 4.45 16.57 -46.49
N MET A 706 4.28 15.27 -46.73
CA MET A 706 2.96 14.62 -46.77
C MET A 706 2.49 14.13 -45.40
N LYS A 707 3.40 14.07 -44.40
CA LYS A 707 3.17 13.52 -43.06
C LYS A 707 2.63 12.09 -43.10
N ILE A 708 3.20 11.26 -43.96
CA ILE A 708 2.84 9.85 -44.12
C ILE A 708 4.10 9.00 -44.21
N TRP A 709 3.93 7.69 -44.00
CA TRP A 709 4.98 6.70 -44.17
C TRP A 709 4.78 5.99 -45.51
N ASN A 710 5.78 6.08 -46.38
CA ASN A 710 5.77 5.46 -47.70
C ASN A 710 6.62 4.21 -47.68
N VAL A 711 6.11 3.10 -48.22
CA VAL A 711 6.89 1.88 -48.37
C VAL A 711 8.09 2.15 -49.28
N ILE A 712 9.30 1.81 -48.82
CA ILE A 712 10.50 1.88 -49.64
C ILE A 712 10.40 0.80 -50.72
N GLU A 713 10.57 1.19 -51.98
CA GLU A 713 10.54 0.26 -53.11
C GLU A 713 11.53 -0.89 -52.89
N ARG A 714 11.10 -2.14 -53.12
CA ARG A 714 11.91 -3.37 -52.94
C ARG A 714 12.34 -3.69 -51.50
N SER A 715 11.91 -2.88 -50.52
CA SER A 715 11.93 -3.31 -49.11
C SER A 715 10.80 -4.30 -48.83
N SER A 716 9.72 -4.21 -49.61
CA SER A 716 8.59 -5.12 -49.58
C SER A 716 8.96 -6.46 -50.17
N VAL A 717 8.77 -7.50 -49.36
CA VAL A 717 8.87 -8.87 -49.82
C VAL A 717 7.50 -9.30 -50.37
N GLU A 718 7.13 -8.83 -51.57
CA GLU A 718 5.86 -9.24 -52.19
C GLU A 718 6.05 -10.45 -53.10
N GLY A 719 5.46 -11.59 -52.70
CA GLY A 719 5.46 -12.80 -53.51
C GLY A 719 4.96 -14.10 -52.87
N THR A 720 4.73 -14.19 -51.55
CA THR A 720 4.24 -15.45 -50.95
C THR A 720 3.29 -15.24 -49.78
N LYS A 721 2.07 -15.78 -49.91
CA LYS A 721 1.36 -16.32 -48.74
C LYS A 721 2.19 -17.49 -48.22
N GLY A 722 3.10 -17.19 -47.29
CA GLY A 722 3.98 -18.18 -46.67
C GLY A 722 5.26 -18.46 -47.46
N ARG A 723 6.39 -18.13 -46.82
CA ARG A 723 7.76 -18.66 -46.98
C ARG A 723 8.85 -17.73 -47.53
N ASP A 724 8.56 -16.60 -48.17
CA ASP A 724 9.65 -15.88 -48.87
C ASP A 724 10.20 -14.57 -48.21
N GLY A 725 10.06 -14.38 -46.89
CA GLY A 725 10.68 -13.29 -46.11
C GLY A 725 12.10 -13.59 -45.60
N PRO A 726 12.61 -12.91 -44.54
CA PRO A 726 13.86 -13.30 -43.86
C PRO A 726 13.89 -14.78 -43.41
N ILE A 727 12.74 -15.45 -43.46
CA ILE A 727 12.55 -16.91 -43.35
C ILE A 727 13.07 -17.69 -44.59
N THR A 728 12.84 -17.26 -45.84
CA THR A 728 13.42 -17.95 -47.05
C THR A 728 14.92 -17.93 -47.07
N MET A 729 15.51 -16.79 -46.70
CA MET A 729 16.96 -16.64 -46.81
C MET A 729 17.65 -17.62 -45.85
N MET A 730 17.01 -17.91 -44.72
CA MET A 730 17.41 -18.95 -43.78
C MET A 730 17.13 -20.38 -44.28
N MET A 731 16.03 -20.61 -45.02
CA MET A 731 15.80 -21.88 -45.74
C MET A 731 16.87 -22.14 -46.81
N MET A 732 17.32 -21.11 -47.52
CA MET A 732 18.40 -21.22 -48.52
C MET A 732 19.77 -21.43 -47.89
N ILE A 733 20.05 -20.84 -46.73
CA ILE A 733 21.33 -21.03 -46.00
C ILE A 733 21.42 -22.44 -45.37
N SER A 734 20.29 -23.02 -44.94
CA SER A 734 20.26 -24.33 -44.27
C SER A 734 20.10 -25.53 -45.20
N GLY A 735 19.72 -25.32 -46.46
CA GLY A 735 19.64 -26.35 -47.51
C GLY A 735 18.59 -27.45 -47.27
N LYS A 736 17.60 -27.25 -46.38
CA LYS A 736 16.60 -28.27 -45.99
C LYS A 736 15.17 -27.75 -46.13
N GLU A 737 14.42 -28.29 -47.11
CA GLU A 737 13.05 -27.88 -47.46
C GLU A 737 11.96 -28.27 -46.43
N GLU A 738 12.24 -29.17 -45.48
CA GLU A 738 11.25 -29.71 -44.52
C GLU A 738 11.33 -29.17 -43.08
N THR A 739 12.02 -28.05 -42.86
CA THR A 739 12.24 -27.53 -41.49
C THR A 739 11.23 -26.43 -41.11
N SER A 740 10.63 -26.51 -39.91
CA SER A 740 9.69 -25.48 -39.40
C SER A 740 10.43 -24.40 -38.60
N TYR A 741 10.17 -23.13 -38.92
CA TYR A 741 10.80 -21.96 -38.29
C TYR A 741 9.74 -21.05 -37.68
N GLN A 742 9.85 -20.76 -36.38
CA GLN A 742 9.03 -19.76 -35.69
C GLN A 742 9.93 -18.60 -35.25
N ARG A 743 9.66 -17.38 -35.73
CA ARG A 743 10.40 -16.17 -35.32
C ARG A 743 9.97 -15.78 -33.90
N LEU A 744 10.94 -15.65 -33.00
CA LEU A 744 10.73 -15.32 -31.58
C LEU A 744 10.84 -13.81 -31.33
N TYR A 745 11.82 -13.14 -31.96
CA TYR A 745 12.02 -11.70 -31.86
C TYR A 745 12.68 -11.17 -33.13
N MET A 746 12.59 -9.86 -33.34
CA MET A 746 13.33 -9.15 -34.39
C MET A 746 13.60 -7.72 -33.96
N THR A 747 14.85 -7.25 -34.10
CA THR A 747 15.21 -5.86 -33.85
C THR A 747 16.05 -5.30 -35.00
N MET A 748 15.82 -4.03 -35.34
CA MET A 748 16.49 -3.25 -36.38
C MET A 748 17.44 -2.19 -35.80
N ALA A 749 18.63 -2.09 -36.39
CA ALA A 749 19.63 -1.04 -36.16
C ALA A 749 20.12 -0.48 -37.50
N ALA A 750 20.74 0.70 -37.48
CA ALA A 750 21.22 1.38 -38.68
C ALA A 750 22.71 1.72 -38.57
N ILE A 751 23.53 1.25 -39.52
CA ILE A 751 24.95 1.63 -39.62
C ILE A 751 25.19 2.18 -41.04
N GLY A 752 25.60 3.45 -41.11
CA GLY A 752 25.76 4.14 -42.39
C GLY A 752 24.45 4.18 -43.17
N THR A 753 24.42 3.55 -44.36
CA THR A 753 23.25 3.46 -45.25
C THR A 753 22.54 2.10 -45.17
N GLN A 754 22.95 1.24 -44.24
CA GLN A 754 22.48 -0.14 -44.14
C GLN A 754 21.66 -0.35 -42.86
N LEU A 755 20.56 -1.09 -43.00
CA LEU A 755 19.71 -1.54 -41.91
C LEU A 755 20.08 -2.98 -41.54
N TYR A 756 20.40 -3.21 -40.27
CA TYR A 756 20.72 -4.52 -39.72
C TYR A 756 19.54 -5.01 -38.89
N PHE A 757 19.02 -6.19 -39.20
CA PHE A 757 17.92 -6.84 -38.51
C PHE A 757 18.44 -8.10 -37.82
N LEU A 758 18.50 -8.10 -36.50
CA LEU A 758 18.77 -9.31 -35.72
C LEU A 758 17.45 -10.03 -35.45
N ALA A 759 17.33 -11.24 -35.97
CA ALA A 759 16.15 -12.08 -35.81
C ALA A 759 16.51 -13.38 -35.09
N GLY A 760 15.73 -13.74 -34.07
CA GLY A 760 15.81 -15.03 -33.40
C GLY A 760 14.73 -15.98 -33.91
N TYR A 761 15.09 -17.23 -34.17
CA TYR A 761 14.18 -18.26 -34.67
C TYR A 761 14.24 -19.52 -33.80
N LYS A 762 13.09 -20.15 -33.57
CA LYS A 762 12.96 -21.51 -33.06
C LYS A 762 12.83 -22.47 -34.24
N VAL A 763 13.69 -23.47 -34.31
CA VAL A 763 13.77 -24.48 -35.38
C VAL A 763 13.27 -25.81 -34.83
N ASN A 764 12.25 -26.41 -35.47
CA ASN A 764 11.67 -27.71 -35.11
C ASN A 764 11.32 -27.88 -33.62
N ASN A 765 10.95 -26.78 -32.96
CA ASN A 765 10.59 -26.73 -31.55
C ASN A 765 11.71 -27.07 -30.53
N GLU A 766 12.96 -27.26 -30.98
CA GLU A 766 14.08 -27.70 -30.11
C GLU A 766 15.28 -26.76 -30.12
N ARG A 767 15.68 -26.21 -31.28
CA ARG A 767 16.90 -25.38 -31.40
C ARG A 767 16.59 -23.91 -31.67
N ARG A 768 17.18 -23.00 -30.89
CA ARG A 768 17.08 -21.54 -31.12
C ARG A 768 18.31 -21.05 -31.90
N VAL A 769 18.11 -20.23 -32.93
CA VAL A 769 19.19 -19.69 -33.79
C VAL A 769 18.99 -18.19 -34.02
N SER A 770 20.07 -17.41 -33.97
CA SER A 770 20.08 -15.98 -34.32
C SER A 770 20.68 -15.75 -35.71
N VAL A 771 20.04 -14.89 -36.49
CA VAL A 771 20.49 -14.48 -37.83
C VAL A 771 20.44 -12.96 -37.94
N VAL A 772 21.45 -12.38 -38.59
CA VAL A 772 21.49 -10.95 -38.91
C VAL A 772 21.18 -10.78 -40.39
N HIS A 773 20.08 -10.11 -40.71
CA HIS A 773 19.75 -9.68 -42.07
C HIS A 773 20.21 -8.23 -42.27
N VAL A 774 20.74 -7.91 -43.44
CA VAL A 774 21.21 -6.56 -43.78
C VAL A 774 20.49 -6.10 -45.02
N PHE A 775 19.87 -4.92 -44.95
CA PHE A 775 19.23 -4.24 -46.07
C PHE A 775 19.99 -2.97 -46.41
N ASP A 776 20.50 -2.87 -47.64
CA ASP A 776 21.15 -1.67 -48.13
C ASP A 776 20.13 -0.72 -48.76
N THR A 777 19.92 0.43 -48.12
CA THR A 777 18.90 1.41 -48.53
C THR A 777 19.24 2.16 -49.82
N LEU A 778 20.44 1.96 -50.38
CA LEU A 778 20.92 2.61 -51.61
C LEU A 778 21.21 1.63 -52.76
N ALA A 779 21.09 0.31 -52.54
CA ALA A 779 21.42 -0.68 -53.55
C ALA A 779 20.37 -0.72 -54.68
N SER A 780 20.85 -0.75 -55.94
CA SER A 780 20.00 -0.83 -57.14
C SER A 780 19.60 -2.26 -57.51
N ASP A 781 20.27 -3.30 -56.99
CA ASP A 781 19.96 -4.73 -57.11
C ASP A 781 20.54 -5.50 -55.91
N ASN A 782 19.94 -6.64 -55.53
CA ASN A 782 20.36 -7.50 -54.39
C ASN A 782 20.52 -6.75 -53.05
N ALA A 783 19.48 -6.01 -52.66
CA ALA A 783 19.50 -5.13 -51.49
C ALA A 783 19.57 -5.87 -50.14
N TRP A 784 19.27 -7.17 -50.07
CA TRP A 784 19.30 -7.97 -48.84
C TRP A 784 20.48 -8.94 -48.77
N ARG A 785 21.08 -9.10 -47.58
CA ARG A 785 22.10 -10.11 -47.25
C ARG A 785 21.80 -10.70 -45.87
N SER A 786 22.27 -11.91 -45.57
CA SER A 786 22.06 -12.54 -44.25
C SER A 786 23.31 -13.24 -43.76
N TYR A 787 23.54 -13.21 -42.45
CA TYR A 787 24.70 -13.78 -41.77
C TYR A 787 24.24 -14.58 -40.55
N GLN A 788 24.75 -15.80 -40.39
CA GLN A 788 24.56 -16.56 -39.15
C GLN A 788 25.57 -16.09 -38.12
N VAL A 789 25.14 -15.93 -36.86
CA VAL A 789 26.03 -15.56 -35.76
C VAL A 789 26.91 -16.77 -35.41
N SER A 790 28.23 -16.62 -35.38
CA SER A 790 29.15 -17.66 -34.92
C SER A 790 29.02 -17.83 -33.41
N GLU A 791 28.69 -19.03 -32.96
CA GLU A 791 28.86 -19.42 -31.56
C GLU A 791 30.31 -19.86 -31.41
N ASP A 792 31.13 -19.11 -30.67
CA ASP A 792 32.48 -19.54 -30.33
C ASP A 792 32.36 -20.84 -29.51
N GLN A 793 32.86 -21.94 -30.07
CA GLN A 793 33.04 -23.19 -29.32
C GLN A 793 34.20 -22.96 -28.35
N GLU A 794 33.89 -22.70 -27.08
CA GLU A 794 34.86 -22.93 -26.02
C GLU A 794 35.15 -24.45 -26.01
N GLU A 795 36.39 -24.81 -26.33
CA GLU A 795 36.92 -26.16 -26.19
C GLU A 795 36.90 -26.53 -24.69
N GLU A 796 35.91 -27.30 -24.26
CA GLU A 796 35.94 -28.03 -22.99
C GLU A 796 36.65 -29.37 -23.22
N ASP A 797 37.95 -29.39 -22.95
CA ASP A 797 38.64 -30.59 -22.45
C ASP A 797 38.16 -30.79 -21.00
N ASP A 798 37.38 -31.83 -20.72
CA ASP A 798 37.66 -32.79 -19.64
C ASP A 798 36.58 -33.89 -19.55
N ASP A 799 37.09 -35.12 -19.43
CA ASP A 799 36.38 -36.35 -19.11
C ASP A 799 35.56 -36.23 -17.82
N GLU A 800 34.27 -36.55 -17.88
CA GLU A 800 33.57 -37.55 -17.05
C GLU A 800 32.06 -37.34 -17.15
N GLY A 801 31.33 -38.43 -17.40
CA GLY A 801 29.93 -38.41 -17.81
C GLY A 801 28.96 -37.98 -16.72
N GLU A 802 28.24 -36.88 -16.98
CA GLU A 802 26.86 -36.63 -16.57
C GLU A 802 26.13 -35.93 -17.73
N GLU A 803 24.93 -36.40 -18.07
CA GLU A 803 24.04 -35.73 -19.03
C GLU A 803 23.69 -34.33 -18.51
N MET A 804 24.47 -33.33 -18.88
CA MET A 804 24.14 -31.93 -18.65
C MET A 804 22.92 -31.57 -19.51
N MET A 805 21.78 -31.32 -18.87
CA MET A 805 20.64 -30.64 -19.50
C MET A 805 21.17 -29.37 -20.18
N SER A 806 21.02 -29.29 -21.49
CA SER A 806 21.34 -28.10 -22.28
C SER A 806 20.61 -26.89 -21.67
N CYS A 807 21.35 -25.99 -21.02
CA CYS A 807 20.84 -24.70 -20.60
C CYS A 807 20.19 -24.01 -21.82
N GLU A 808 18.85 -23.94 -21.85
CA GLU A 808 18.14 -23.05 -22.77
C GLU A 808 18.53 -21.61 -22.43
N ARG A 809 19.58 -21.07 -23.07
CA ARG A 809 19.87 -19.64 -22.98
C ARG A 809 18.67 -18.89 -23.56
N GLU A 810 17.97 -18.11 -22.73
CA GLU A 810 16.99 -17.15 -23.22
C GLU A 810 17.73 -16.07 -24.02
N LEU A 811 17.66 -16.18 -25.35
CA LEU A 811 18.19 -15.14 -26.24
C LEU A 811 17.21 -13.96 -26.25
N CYS A 812 17.56 -12.89 -25.54
CA CYS A 812 16.97 -11.56 -25.70
C CYS A 812 17.88 -10.74 -26.61
N GLY A 813 17.48 -10.52 -27.87
CA GLY A 813 18.29 -9.77 -28.84
C GLY A 813 17.84 -8.32 -29.00
N HIS A 814 18.55 -7.37 -28.39
CA HIS A 814 18.42 -5.95 -28.72
C HIS A 814 19.63 -5.51 -29.57
N CYS A 815 19.38 -4.92 -30.73
CA CYS A 815 20.43 -4.31 -31.53
C CYS A 815 20.62 -2.84 -31.12
N CYS A 816 21.80 -2.49 -30.64
CA CYS A 816 22.24 -1.11 -30.50
C CYS A 816 23.47 -0.86 -31.40
N VAL A 817 23.60 0.36 -31.89
CA VAL A 817 24.78 0.80 -32.65
C VAL A 817 25.61 1.64 -31.72
N VAL A 818 26.83 1.16 -31.44
CA VAL A 818 27.83 1.91 -30.68
C VAL A 818 28.76 2.55 -31.70
N GLN A 819 28.76 3.88 -31.75
CA GLN A 819 29.78 4.63 -32.47
C GLN A 819 31.00 4.75 -31.54
N LEU A 820 32.06 3.99 -31.84
CA LEU A 820 33.30 4.01 -31.07
C LEU A 820 34.06 5.34 -31.23
#